data_AF-A0A813C9G2-F1
#
_entry.id   AF-A0A813C9G2-F1
#
_cell.length_a   1.000
_cell.length_b   1.000
_cell.length_c   1.000
_cell.angle_alpha   90.00
_cell.angle_beta   90.00
_cell.angle_gamma   90.00
#
_symmetry.space_group_name_H-M   'P 1'
#
loop_
_entity.id
_entity.type
_entity.pdbx_description
1 polymer ?
#
loop_
_entity_poly.entity_id
_entity_poly.type
_entity_poly.pdbx_seq_one_letter_code
_entity_poly.pdbx_strand_id
1 'polypeptide(L)'
;MGVHVVEGQNAGRWDQQFSDLDQVRKPGEYPRWFLHYKRAAEETKHGILILQLTNDYFKSKACRWEFGYVRKPELVHVFVHGADGPQILRWQELMARPALCKQAFGGTSDDRAQLNQVAENMASDEEVKAMADLLHALHQVGKAADFVEAQEHQAWCELPLREMSYALATESLGEESDPALNAANRLMVCLMQTGHDERAVGMGTRLLEIEERHYRADHLWVAMTLNNLGNAYGELGDYQRQTELLEQGLKINQQHYGADHPEVAKILNNLGNAYGKLGDYQRRKELLEQGLKIEEKHYGPDHPDVAMTLNNLGNAYGDLGDFQRKKELLEQGLKINEQHYGADHPEVASMLNNLGNAYGKLGDYQRRKELLEQGLKIDQQHYGPDHPEVAMTLNDLGTAYVELGDYQRKKELLEQCLRIEEQHYGADHPQVAKTLGNLGTAYGDLGDYQRQKESLERCLKIKEQHYGADHPQVAKILNNLGNAYGKLGDYQRRKELLEQGLKIEEKHYGPDHPDVAMTLNNLGNTYGDLGDYQRQKELLERCLKIKEQHYGADHPQVAKTLGNLGTAYGDLGDYQRQKELLEQGLKINEQHYGADHPEVASMLNNLGNAYGKLGDYQRRKELLEQGLKIEEKHYGPDHPKVAMTLNNLGTAYGELGDYQRQKELLERCLRIEEQHHVADHPEVATLLSNLGSAYGVLGDYQRAKELLERSLEIFQRSLGPGHPLVDQVRRNLRVACAQLESSRLGPPQQSKTKCRDPEAQGLCSCHRQGQPRTAGIDSALQQPDSKDYAEGLEGCTQNH
;
A
#
# COMPACT_ATOMS: atom_id res chain seq x y z
N MET A 1 24.92 -45.24 14.30
CA MET A 1 23.85 -44.26 14.03
C MET A 1 22.50 -44.88 14.29
N GLY A 2 21.71 -44.34 15.22
CA GLY A 2 20.24 -44.42 15.15
C GLY A 2 19.54 -43.73 16.31
N VAL A 3 18.22 -43.56 16.15
CA VAL A 3 17.32 -42.93 17.11
C VAL A 3 15.99 -43.68 17.09
N HIS A 4 15.43 -43.91 18.28
CA HIS A 4 14.01 -44.16 18.51
C HIS A 4 13.49 -43.07 19.46
N VAL A 5 12.23 -42.65 19.27
CA VAL A 5 11.51 -41.71 20.15
C VAL A 5 11.31 -42.36 21.51
N VAL A 6 11.69 -41.67 22.60
CA VAL A 6 11.46 -42.12 23.98
C VAL A 6 10.57 -41.11 24.70
N GLU A 7 9.37 -41.54 25.07
CA GLU A 7 8.68 -40.99 26.23
C GLU A 7 9.14 -41.77 27.47
N GLY A 8 9.78 -41.09 28.42
CA GLY A 8 9.94 -41.57 29.80
C GLY A 8 11.03 -42.63 30.08
N GLN A 9 11.93 -42.27 31.01
CA GLN A 9 12.75 -43.11 31.91
C GLN A 9 13.13 -44.53 31.43
N ASN A 10 14.09 -44.69 30.50
CA ASN A 10 14.92 -45.91 30.40
C ASN A 10 16.10 -45.73 29.42
N ALA A 11 17.20 -45.11 29.88
CA ALA A 11 18.38 -44.81 29.06
C ALA A 11 19.45 -45.94 29.02
N GLY A 12 19.23 -47.10 29.65
CA GLY A 12 20.29 -48.07 29.97
C GLY A 12 20.46 -49.30 29.06
N ARG A 13 19.86 -49.39 27.86
CA ARG A 13 19.90 -50.61 27.01
C ARG A 13 20.29 -50.35 25.54
N TRP A 14 21.33 -49.55 25.27
CA TRP A 14 21.69 -49.08 23.93
C TRP A 14 22.55 -50.04 23.07
N ASP A 15 23.23 -51.05 23.64
CA ASP A 15 24.31 -51.77 22.93
C ASP A 15 23.87 -52.81 21.87
N GLN A 16 22.66 -53.39 21.96
CA GLN A 16 22.30 -54.55 21.11
C GLN A 16 21.64 -54.20 19.76
N GLN A 17 21.18 -52.97 19.56
CA GLN A 17 20.35 -52.61 18.38
C GLN A 17 21.14 -52.03 17.20
N PHE A 18 22.43 -51.76 17.36
CA PHE A 18 23.30 -51.15 16.33
C PHE A 18 24.37 -52.10 15.77
N SER A 19 24.25 -53.40 16.02
CA SER A 19 25.23 -54.41 15.62
C SER A 19 25.33 -54.67 14.10
N ASP A 20 24.56 -53.96 13.27
CA ASP A 20 24.50 -54.13 11.81
C ASP A 20 25.03 -52.93 11.00
N LEU A 21 25.72 -51.98 11.67
CA LEU A 21 26.30 -50.79 11.03
C LEU A 21 27.43 -51.11 10.04
N ASP A 22 28.20 -52.18 10.28
CA ASP A 22 29.40 -52.50 9.49
C ASP A 22 29.17 -53.57 8.40
N GLN A 23 27.90 -53.93 8.12
CA GLN A 23 27.60 -54.96 7.12
C GLN A 23 27.52 -54.38 5.70
N VAL A 24 28.27 -54.97 4.77
CA VAL A 24 28.21 -54.67 3.33
C VAL A 24 26.86 -55.12 2.78
N ARG A 25 26.09 -54.19 2.18
CA ARG A 25 24.73 -54.45 1.65
C ARG A 25 24.66 -54.25 0.13
N LYS A 26 23.64 -54.85 -0.49
CA LYS A 26 23.38 -54.70 -1.93
C LYS A 26 22.65 -53.38 -2.23
N PRO A 27 22.78 -52.82 -3.44
CA PRO A 27 22.01 -51.65 -3.86
C PRO A 27 20.50 -51.91 -3.71
N GLY A 28 19.80 -51.02 -3.00
CA GLY A 28 18.36 -51.12 -2.73
C GLY A 28 17.96 -51.74 -1.39
N GLU A 29 18.90 -52.27 -0.61
CA GLU A 29 18.65 -52.73 0.77
C GLU A 29 18.93 -51.62 1.78
N TYR A 30 17.88 -51.19 2.49
CA TYR A 30 18.02 -50.23 3.58
C TYR A 30 18.27 -50.94 4.92
N PRO A 31 19.10 -50.37 5.82
CA PRO A 31 19.25 -50.89 7.18
C PRO A 31 17.89 -50.99 7.91
N ARG A 32 17.73 -51.98 8.80
CA ARG A 32 16.48 -52.16 9.55
C ARG A 32 16.09 -50.92 10.37
N TRP A 33 17.08 -50.20 10.90
CA TRP A 33 16.84 -48.94 11.62
C TRP A 33 16.28 -47.83 10.71
N PHE A 34 16.70 -47.77 9.44
CA PHE A 34 16.24 -46.75 8.47
C PHE A 34 14.79 -46.99 8.04
N LEU A 35 14.38 -48.24 7.85
CA LEU A 35 13.00 -48.61 7.54
C LEU A 35 12.04 -48.27 8.70
N HIS A 36 12.49 -48.44 9.94
CA HIS A 36 11.73 -48.04 11.13
C HIS A 36 11.56 -46.52 11.21
N TYR A 37 12.61 -45.76 10.87
CA TYR A 37 12.60 -44.30 10.84
C TYR A 37 11.66 -43.74 9.76
N LYS A 38 11.73 -44.26 8.52
CA LYS A 38 10.86 -43.84 7.43
C LYS A 38 9.37 -43.99 7.80
N ARG A 39 9.03 -45.11 8.43
CA ARG A 39 7.67 -45.39 8.89
C ARG A 39 7.22 -44.44 10.02
N ALA A 40 8.09 -44.15 10.98
CA ALA A 40 7.78 -43.20 12.06
C ALA A 40 7.62 -41.74 11.57
N ALA A 41 8.42 -41.33 10.57
CA ALA A 41 8.31 -40.01 9.94
C ALA A 41 7.01 -39.86 9.13
N GLU A 42 6.59 -40.92 8.43
CA GLU A 42 5.31 -40.99 7.71
C GLU A 42 4.10 -40.94 8.68
N GLU A 43 4.21 -41.58 9.85
CA GLU A 43 3.11 -41.68 10.83
C GLU A 43 2.97 -40.43 11.72
N THR A 44 4.06 -39.72 12.05
CA THR A 44 4.04 -38.63 13.04
C THR A 44 4.05 -37.22 12.45
N LYS A 45 4.36 -37.04 11.16
CA LYS A 45 4.64 -35.73 10.53
C LYS A 45 5.77 -34.92 11.24
N HIS A 46 6.62 -35.58 12.03
CA HIS A 46 7.80 -35.00 12.67
C HIS A 46 9.07 -35.52 11.97
N GLY A 47 10.06 -34.66 11.74
CA GLY A 47 11.37 -35.04 11.16
C GLY A 47 12.48 -35.04 12.22
N ILE A 48 13.36 -36.04 12.21
CA ILE A 48 14.58 -36.07 13.04
C ILE A 48 15.79 -36.16 12.11
N LEU A 49 16.66 -35.15 12.15
CA LEU A 49 17.90 -35.13 11.35
C LEU A 49 19.05 -35.72 12.17
N ILE A 50 19.61 -36.85 11.75
CA ILE A 50 20.83 -37.41 12.38
C ILE A 50 22.03 -37.07 11.50
N LEU A 51 22.89 -36.17 11.99
CA LEU A 51 24.19 -35.88 11.39
C LEU A 51 25.28 -36.65 12.15
N GLN A 52 26.00 -37.53 11.48
CA GLN A 52 27.25 -38.09 12.00
C GLN A 52 28.38 -37.58 11.09
N LEU A 53 29.12 -36.58 11.58
CA LEU A 53 30.27 -36.02 10.89
C LEU A 53 31.54 -36.55 11.57
N THR A 54 32.18 -37.54 10.94
CA THR A 54 33.52 -38.01 11.32
C THR A 54 34.49 -37.80 10.15
N ASN A 55 35.78 -37.64 10.44
CA ASN A 55 36.82 -37.39 9.41
C ASN A 55 36.91 -38.51 8.34
N ASP A 56 36.48 -39.73 8.64
CA ASP A 56 36.48 -40.85 7.68
C ASP A 56 35.31 -40.77 6.68
N TYR A 57 34.27 -39.98 6.98
CA TYR A 57 33.05 -39.89 6.20
C TYR A 57 33.22 -39.08 4.90
N PHE A 58 34.01 -38.00 4.92
CA PHE A 58 34.35 -37.20 3.74
C PHE A 58 35.11 -37.99 2.66
N LYS A 59 35.69 -39.14 3.02
CA LYS A 59 36.46 -40.00 2.10
C LYS A 59 35.63 -41.07 1.40
N SER A 60 34.37 -41.30 1.79
CA SER A 60 33.57 -42.40 1.23
C SER A 60 32.66 -41.92 0.08
N LYS A 61 32.84 -42.49 -1.12
CA LYS A 61 31.93 -42.29 -2.28
C LYS A 61 30.58 -43.00 -2.13
N ALA A 62 30.26 -43.57 -0.96
CA ALA A 62 29.24 -44.61 -0.80
C ALA A 62 27.88 -44.15 -0.24
N CYS A 63 27.75 -42.94 0.31
CA CYS A 63 26.47 -42.49 0.87
C CYS A 63 25.90 -41.30 0.08
N ARG A 64 25.07 -41.61 -0.92
CA ARG A 64 24.10 -40.67 -1.50
C ARG A 64 22.93 -40.54 -0.52
N TRP A 65 22.61 -39.32 -0.10
CA TRP A 65 21.49 -39.05 0.81
C TRP A 65 20.27 -38.51 0.07
N GLU A 66 19.10 -38.99 0.51
CA GLU A 66 17.80 -38.32 0.36
C GLU A 66 17.45 -37.70 1.73
N PHE A 67 17.09 -36.42 1.74
CA PHE A 67 16.60 -35.72 2.94
C PHE A 67 15.16 -35.24 2.69
N GLY A 68 14.31 -35.40 3.72
CA GLY A 68 12.91 -34.97 3.72
C GLY A 68 12.73 -33.56 4.28
N TYR A 69 11.70 -32.89 3.80
CA TYR A 69 11.23 -31.55 4.17
C TYR A 69 10.87 -31.44 5.66
N VAL A 70 11.27 -30.36 6.35
CA VAL A 70 10.98 -30.16 7.78
C VAL A 70 10.10 -28.92 7.97
N ARG A 71 8.82 -29.15 8.27
CA ARG A 71 7.80 -28.08 8.45
C ARG A 71 7.88 -27.31 9.78
N LYS A 72 8.61 -27.82 10.78
CA LYS A 72 8.70 -27.22 12.14
C LYS A 72 10.13 -27.34 12.70
N PRO A 73 10.99 -26.35 12.47
CA PRO A 73 12.40 -26.38 12.86
C PRO A 73 12.60 -26.43 14.38
N GLU A 74 11.67 -25.91 15.20
CA GLU A 74 11.74 -26.01 16.67
C GLU A 74 11.67 -27.45 17.21
N LEU A 75 11.23 -28.42 16.41
CA LEU A 75 11.11 -29.83 16.80
C LEU A 75 12.33 -30.67 16.35
N VAL A 76 13.28 -30.05 15.63
CA VAL A 76 14.48 -30.71 15.12
C VAL A 76 15.50 -30.87 16.23
N HIS A 77 15.94 -32.11 16.42
CA HIS A 77 17.06 -32.44 17.30
C HIS A 77 18.24 -32.89 16.46
N VAL A 78 19.43 -32.37 16.77
CA VAL A 78 20.69 -32.61 16.08
C VAL A 78 21.61 -33.36 17.01
N PHE A 79 22.21 -34.43 16.50
CA PHE A 79 23.29 -35.12 17.17
C PHE A 79 24.62 -34.48 16.76
N VAL A 80 25.40 -34.01 17.74
CA VAL A 80 26.69 -33.34 17.50
C VAL A 80 27.77 -34.01 18.33
N HIS A 81 28.92 -34.29 17.71
CA HIS A 81 30.09 -34.83 18.42
C HIS A 81 31.11 -33.70 18.63
N GLY A 82 31.14 -33.15 19.84
CA GLY A 82 32.08 -32.10 20.24
C GLY A 82 33.24 -32.66 21.08
N ALA A 83 34.16 -31.77 21.49
CA ALA A 83 35.31 -32.13 22.33
C ALA A 83 34.90 -32.73 23.68
N ASP A 84 33.70 -32.39 24.16
CA ASP A 84 33.11 -32.91 25.41
C ASP A 84 32.29 -34.20 25.22
N GLY A 85 32.33 -34.82 24.03
CA GLY A 85 31.61 -36.05 23.68
C GLY A 85 30.31 -35.83 22.90
N PRO A 86 29.57 -36.92 22.60
CA PRO A 86 28.33 -36.86 21.83
C PRO A 86 27.19 -36.20 22.60
N GLN A 87 26.53 -35.22 21.98
CA GLN A 87 25.41 -34.46 22.56
C GLN A 87 24.23 -34.46 21.59
N ILE A 88 22.99 -34.40 22.11
CA ILE A 88 21.79 -34.12 21.33
C ILE A 88 21.30 -32.73 21.73
N LEU A 89 21.22 -31.82 20.76
CA LEU A 89 20.77 -30.45 20.94
C LEU A 89 19.54 -30.19 20.09
N ARG A 90 18.64 -29.30 20.51
CA ARG A 90 17.65 -28.75 19.57
C ARG A 90 18.37 -27.92 18.51
N TRP A 91 17.84 -27.85 17.29
CA TRP A 91 18.43 -27.05 16.21
C TRP A 91 18.72 -25.61 16.66
N GLN A 92 17.77 -24.98 17.34
CA GLN A 92 17.93 -23.64 17.92
C GLN A 92 19.02 -23.57 19.00
N GLU A 93 19.21 -24.62 19.80
CA GLU A 93 20.25 -24.68 20.82
C GLU A 93 21.65 -24.87 20.24
N LEU A 94 21.76 -25.58 19.10
CA LEU A 94 23.00 -25.66 18.34
C LEU A 94 23.33 -24.30 17.72
N MET A 95 22.38 -23.69 17.02
CA MET A 95 22.56 -22.37 16.38
C MET A 95 22.84 -21.25 17.38
N ALA A 96 22.39 -21.37 18.63
CA ALA A 96 22.71 -20.45 19.72
C ALA A 96 24.08 -20.69 20.38
N ARG A 97 24.88 -21.66 19.90
CA ARG A 97 26.21 -22.00 20.42
C ARG A 97 27.28 -21.84 19.34
N PRO A 98 27.76 -20.60 19.10
CA PRO A 98 28.69 -20.26 18.02
C PRO A 98 29.92 -21.19 17.95
N ALA A 99 30.54 -21.46 19.09
CA ALA A 99 31.72 -22.33 19.18
C ALA A 99 31.43 -23.79 18.78
N LEU A 100 30.22 -24.26 19.08
CA LEU A 100 29.78 -25.64 18.85
C LEU A 100 29.27 -25.81 17.41
N CYS A 101 28.63 -24.78 16.85
CA CYS A 101 28.39 -24.65 15.40
C CYS A 101 29.71 -24.63 14.62
N LYS A 102 30.68 -23.82 15.07
CA LYS A 102 32.01 -23.73 14.45
C LYS A 102 32.77 -25.06 14.53
N GLN A 103 32.57 -25.86 15.58
CA GLN A 103 33.11 -27.20 15.71
C GLN A 103 32.35 -28.26 14.88
N ALA A 104 31.03 -28.11 14.73
CA ALA A 104 30.20 -29.02 13.96
C ALA A 104 30.29 -28.80 12.44
N PHE A 105 30.56 -27.56 12.01
CA PHE A 105 30.54 -27.14 10.61
C PHE A 105 31.88 -26.58 10.10
N GLY A 106 32.80 -26.19 10.98
CA GLY A 106 34.15 -25.70 10.64
C GLY A 106 35.24 -26.66 11.11
N GLY A 107 36.25 -26.90 10.27
CA GLY A 107 37.47 -27.58 10.71
C GLY A 107 38.07 -26.87 11.93
N THR A 108 38.53 -27.63 12.92
CA THR A 108 38.93 -27.07 14.21
C THR A 108 40.22 -26.26 14.11
N SER A 109 40.45 -25.31 15.03
CA SER A 109 41.72 -24.57 15.12
C SER A 109 42.93 -25.48 15.34
N ASP A 110 42.71 -26.66 15.93
CA ASP A 110 43.73 -27.69 16.14
C ASP A 110 44.09 -28.40 14.82
N ASP A 111 43.13 -28.59 13.91
CA ASP A 111 43.39 -29.12 12.56
C ASP A 111 44.24 -28.14 11.75
N ARG A 112 44.02 -26.83 11.90
CA ARG A 112 44.80 -25.77 11.21
C ARG A 112 46.26 -25.71 11.71
N ALA A 113 46.47 -25.90 13.01
CA ALA A 113 47.80 -25.98 13.61
C ALA A 113 48.55 -27.25 13.17
N GLN A 114 47.86 -28.40 13.15
CA GLN A 114 48.42 -29.66 12.64
C GLN A 114 48.70 -29.62 11.13
N LEU A 115 47.82 -29.02 10.32
CA LEU A 115 48.00 -28.87 8.87
C LEU A 115 49.10 -27.87 8.51
N ASN A 116 49.26 -26.78 9.27
CA ASN A 116 50.41 -25.87 9.14
C ASN A 116 51.71 -26.60 9.48
N GLN A 117 51.71 -27.45 10.50
CA GLN A 117 52.87 -28.27 10.86
C GLN A 117 53.15 -29.38 9.82
N VAL A 118 52.14 -29.89 9.13
CA VAL A 118 52.31 -30.79 7.98
C VAL A 118 52.85 -30.03 6.77
N ALA A 119 52.40 -28.80 6.51
CA ALA A 119 52.90 -27.95 5.43
C ALA A 119 54.39 -27.59 5.59
N GLU A 120 54.86 -27.37 6.83
CA GLU A 120 56.28 -27.17 7.15
C GLU A 120 57.15 -28.42 6.90
N ASN A 121 56.54 -29.60 6.83
CA ASN A 121 57.22 -30.90 6.65
C ASN A 121 57.08 -31.48 5.23
N MET A 122 56.45 -30.77 4.30
CA MET A 122 56.26 -31.21 2.92
C MET A 122 57.48 -30.90 2.05
N ALA A 123 57.83 -31.83 1.15
CA ALA A 123 59.09 -31.80 0.39
C ALA A 123 58.97 -31.30 -1.06
N SER A 124 57.75 -31.04 -1.54
CA SER A 124 57.48 -30.63 -2.94
C SER A 124 56.56 -29.42 -3.05
N ASP A 125 56.82 -28.55 -4.04
CA ASP A 125 56.06 -27.30 -4.25
C ASP A 125 54.59 -27.52 -4.62
N GLU A 126 54.23 -28.67 -5.24
CA GLU A 126 52.84 -29.00 -5.57
C GLU A 126 52.00 -29.37 -4.35
N GLU A 127 52.59 -30.08 -3.38
CA GLU A 127 51.91 -30.45 -2.13
C GLU A 127 51.70 -29.24 -1.21
N VAL A 128 52.69 -28.34 -1.17
CA VAL A 128 52.59 -27.06 -0.46
C VAL A 128 51.50 -26.18 -1.06
N LYS A 129 51.37 -26.16 -2.39
CA LYS A 129 50.31 -25.41 -3.08
C LYS A 129 48.90 -25.98 -2.81
N ALA A 130 48.74 -27.30 -2.91
CA ALA A 130 47.47 -27.96 -2.59
C ALA A 130 47.04 -27.75 -1.12
N MET A 131 48.01 -27.73 -0.20
CA MET A 131 47.76 -27.46 1.22
C MET A 131 47.42 -25.98 1.47
N ALA A 132 48.05 -25.04 0.75
CA ALA A 132 47.73 -23.62 0.82
C ALA A 132 46.31 -23.33 0.30
N ASP A 133 45.90 -23.97 -0.80
CA ASP A 133 44.55 -23.86 -1.36
C ASP A 133 43.49 -24.43 -0.39
N LEU A 134 43.80 -25.55 0.29
CA LEU A 134 42.94 -26.15 1.32
C LEU A 134 42.79 -25.24 2.56
N LEU A 135 43.90 -24.67 3.04
CA LEU A 135 43.91 -23.72 4.17
C LEU A 135 43.18 -22.42 3.84
N HIS A 136 43.24 -21.98 2.58
CA HIS A 136 42.47 -20.85 2.08
C HIS A 136 40.97 -21.16 2.06
N ALA A 137 40.56 -22.31 1.51
CA ALA A 137 39.17 -22.75 1.47
C ALA A 137 38.55 -22.87 2.88
N LEU A 138 39.26 -23.47 3.84
CA LEU A 138 38.83 -23.59 5.24
C LEU A 138 38.67 -22.22 5.93
N HIS A 139 39.54 -21.26 5.61
CA HIS A 139 39.43 -19.89 6.12
C HIS A 139 38.21 -19.15 5.56
N GLN A 140 37.85 -19.39 4.30
CA GLN A 140 36.66 -18.80 3.67
C GLN A 140 35.37 -19.43 4.22
N VAL A 141 35.34 -20.75 4.47
CA VAL A 141 34.21 -21.43 5.14
C VAL A 141 34.01 -20.90 6.56
N GLY A 142 35.08 -20.66 7.31
CA GLY A 142 35.01 -20.05 8.64
C GLY A 142 34.45 -18.63 8.63
N LYS A 143 34.77 -17.83 7.61
CA LYS A 143 34.18 -16.49 7.41
C LYS A 143 32.71 -16.55 7.01
N ALA A 144 32.32 -17.54 6.20
CA ALA A 144 30.92 -17.76 5.82
C ALA A 144 30.06 -18.11 7.05
N ALA A 145 30.58 -18.94 7.96
CA ALA A 145 29.90 -19.26 9.22
C ALA A 145 29.74 -18.05 10.15
N ASP A 146 30.75 -17.16 10.21
CA ASP A 146 30.69 -15.95 11.03
C ASP A 146 29.77 -14.85 10.40
N PHE A 147 29.47 -14.89 9.09
CA PHE A 147 28.57 -13.95 8.37
C PHE A 147 27.08 -14.34 8.45
N VAL A 148 26.80 -15.61 8.74
CA VAL A 148 25.46 -16.24 8.76
C VAL A 148 24.69 -15.97 10.07
N GLU A 149 25.36 -15.50 11.13
CA GLU A 149 24.88 -15.61 12.52
C GLU A 149 23.77 -14.64 12.96
N ALA A 150 23.08 -13.89 12.08
CA ALA A 150 22.12 -12.87 12.57
C ALA A 150 20.78 -12.64 11.82
N GLN A 151 20.60 -13.01 10.54
CA GLN A 151 19.41 -12.55 9.80
C GLN A 151 18.58 -13.63 9.10
N GLU A 152 19.11 -14.83 8.87
CA GLU A 152 18.55 -15.68 7.81
C GLU A 152 17.62 -16.82 8.29
N HIS A 153 17.29 -16.92 9.57
CA HIS A 153 16.65 -18.11 10.17
C HIS A 153 15.37 -18.60 9.44
N GLN A 154 14.64 -17.73 8.74
CA GLN A 154 13.42 -18.06 8.02
C GLN A 154 13.66 -18.66 6.61
N ALA A 155 14.63 -18.13 5.84
CA ALA A 155 14.97 -18.63 4.50
C ALA A 155 15.56 -20.06 4.54
N TRP A 156 16.22 -20.39 5.65
CA TRP A 156 16.87 -21.68 5.90
C TRP A 156 15.87 -22.83 6.06
N CYS A 157 14.59 -22.53 6.32
CA CYS A 157 13.56 -23.52 6.54
C CYS A 157 12.89 -24.01 5.24
N GLU A 158 13.09 -23.31 4.12
CA GLU A 158 12.37 -23.59 2.86
C GLU A 158 13.19 -24.42 1.86
N LEU A 159 14.53 -24.42 1.96
CA LEU A 159 15.42 -25.18 1.10
C LEU A 159 15.93 -26.47 1.77
N PRO A 160 16.02 -27.59 1.04
CA PRO A 160 16.72 -28.77 1.55
C PRO A 160 18.18 -28.41 1.90
N LEU A 161 18.67 -28.84 3.07
CA LEU A 161 20.05 -28.63 3.55
C LEU A 161 21.13 -28.93 2.50
N ARG A 162 20.87 -29.87 1.59
CA ARG A 162 21.75 -30.20 0.48
C ARG A 162 21.84 -29.07 -0.55
N GLU A 163 20.71 -28.52 -0.99
CA GLU A 163 20.68 -27.38 -1.91
C GLU A 163 21.34 -26.17 -1.25
N MET A 164 21.09 -25.96 0.04
CA MET A 164 21.77 -24.90 0.81
C MET A 164 23.29 -25.03 0.82
N SER A 165 23.84 -26.22 1.12
CA SER A 165 25.29 -26.43 1.11
C SER A 165 25.93 -26.17 -0.25
N TYR A 166 25.19 -26.47 -1.33
CA TYR A 166 25.59 -26.23 -2.70
C TYR A 166 25.58 -24.74 -3.06
N ALA A 167 24.52 -24.02 -2.68
CA ALA A 167 24.41 -22.57 -2.86
C ALA A 167 25.55 -21.80 -2.15
N LEU A 168 25.84 -22.18 -0.90
CA LEU A 168 26.91 -21.57 -0.11
C LEU A 168 28.31 -21.91 -0.65
N ALA A 169 28.49 -23.10 -1.22
CA ALA A 169 29.74 -23.47 -1.89
C ALA A 169 29.98 -22.61 -3.15
N THR A 170 28.94 -22.36 -3.95
CA THR A 170 29.04 -21.43 -5.08
C THR A 170 29.38 -20.02 -4.60
N GLU A 171 28.67 -19.51 -3.59
CA GLU A 171 28.89 -18.16 -3.08
C GLU A 171 30.27 -18.01 -2.43
N SER A 172 30.67 -18.94 -1.56
CA SER A 172 31.88 -18.78 -0.74
C SER A 172 33.14 -19.25 -1.44
N LEU A 173 33.04 -20.34 -2.22
CA LEU A 173 34.17 -21.06 -2.80
C LEU A 173 34.22 -20.95 -4.32
N GLY A 174 33.20 -20.39 -4.97
CA GLY A 174 33.12 -20.33 -6.42
C GLY A 174 32.89 -21.71 -7.05
N GLU A 175 32.17 -22.61 -6.37
CA GLU A 175 31.79 -23.90 -6.96
C GLU A 175 30.91 -23.70 -8.21
N GLU A 176 31.37 -24.22 -9.34
CA GLU A 176 30.81 -23.96 -10.68
C GLU A 176 29.93 -25.11 -11.20
N SER A 177 29.66 -26.14 -10.38
CA SER A 177 28.86 -27.28 -10.83
C SER A 177 27.38 -26.91 -11.03
N ASP A 178 26.74 -27.45 -12.08
CA ASP A 178 25.33 -27.16 -12.39
C ASP A 178 24.37 -27.28 -11.18
N PRO A 179 24.47 -28.31 -10.30
CA PRO A 179 23.61 -28.39 -9.12
C PRO A 179 23.86 -27.27 -8.12
N ALA A 180 25.10 -26.76 -8.03
CA ALA A 180 25.50 -25.68 -7.14
C ALA A 180 24.97 -24.33 -7.62
N LEU A 181 25.11 -24.04 -8.92
CA LEU A 181 24.57 -22.84 -9.55
C LEU A 181 23.03 -22.80 -9.53
N ASN A 182 22.37 -23.95 -9.74
CA ASN A 182 20.92 -24.06 -9.60
C ASN A 182 20.46 -23.79 -8.16
N ALA A 183 21.14 -24.39 -7.19
CA ALA A 183 20.82 -24.17 -5.80
C ALA A 183 21.07 -22.73 -5.36
N ALA A 184 22.13 -22.09 -5.89
CA ALA A 184 22.42 -20.67 -5.69
C ALA A 184 21.27 -19.78 -6.20
N ASN A 185 20.79 -20.03 -7.42
CA ASN A 185 19.63 -19.33 -7.98
C ASN A 185 18.36 -19.52 -7.14
N ARG A 186 18.11 -20.72 -6.60
CA ARG A 186 16.97 -20.96 -5.71
C ARG A 186 17.10 -20.22 -4.38
N LEU A 187 18.31 -20.17 -3.81
CA LEU A 187 18.57 -19.40 -2.60
C LEU A 187 18.32 -17.92 -2.81
N MET A 188 18.66 -17.35 -3.97
CA MET A 188 18.31 -15.96 -4.29
C MET A 188 16.80 -15.72 -4.21
N VAL A 189 15.98 -16.64 -4.73
CA VAL A 189 14.51 -16.53 -4.66
C VAL A 189 14.02 -16.56 -3.22
N CYS A 190 14.52 -17.49 -2.40
CA CYS A 190 14.17 -17.55 -0.98
C CYS A 190 14.63 -16.30 -0.20
N LEU A 191 15.79 -15.75 -0.54
CA LEU A 191 16.27 -14.50 0.06
C LEU A 191 15.31 -13.35 -0.24
N MET A 192 14.85 -13.21 -1.49
CA MET A 192 13.84 -12.20 -1.85
C MET A 192 12.52 -12.41 -1.11
N GLN A 193 12.02 -13.65 -1.06
CA GLN A 193 10.76 -13.99 -0.38
C GLN A 193 10.79 -13.70 1.12
N THR A 194 11.98 -13.73 1.73
CA THR A 194 12.19 -13.44 3.15
C THR A 194 12.66 -12.02 3.42
N GLY A 195 12.66 -11.15 2.41
CA GLY A 195 13.02 -9.72 2.53
C GLY A 195 14.52 -9.41 2.55
N HIS A 196 15.38 -10.39 2.23
CA HIS A 196 16.84 -10.21 2.18
C HIS A 196 17.32 -9.80 0.78
N ASP A 197 16.68 -8.79 0.20
CA ASP A 197 16.84 -8.39 -1.21
C ASP A 197 18.26 -7.92 -1.56
N GLU A 198 18.91 -7.14 -0.67
CA GLU A 198 20.31 -6.71 -0.87
C GLU A 198 21.28 -7.88 -0.95
N ARG A 199 21.03 -8.93 -0.14
CA ARG A 199 21.82 -10.15 -0.16
C ARG A 199 21.55 -10.97 -1.41
N ALA A 200 20.29 -11.05 -1.86
CA ALA A 200 19.94 -11.67 -3.13
C ALA A 200 20.65 -10.98 -4.30
N VAL A 201 20.74 -9.65 -4.30
CA VAL A 201 21.51 -8.88 -5.31
C VAL A 201 23.01 -9.17 -5.24
N GLY A 202 23.60 -9.17 -4.03
CA GLY A 202 25.01 -9.48 -3.85
C GLY A 202 25.36 -10.88 -4.34
N MET A 203 24.53 -11.87 -3.99
CA MET A 203 24.67 -13.25 -4.42
C MET A 203 24.50 -13.39 -5.94
N GLY A 204 23.44 -12.80 -6.50
CA GLY A 204 23.15 -12.87 -7.94
C GLY A 204 24.20 -12.18 -8.80
N THR A 205 24.78 -11.07 -8.33
CA THR A 205 25.88 -10.40 -9.04
C THR A 205 27.11 -11.30 -9.10
N ARG A 206 27.44 -11.96 -7.99
CA ARG A 206 28.57 -12.91 -7.95
C ARG A 206 28.29 -14.17 -8.76
N LEU A 207 27.07 -14.68 -8.72
CA LEU A 207 26.64 -15.83 -9.50
C LEU A 207 26.75 -15.54 -11.00
N LEU A 208 26.28 -14.37 -11.44
CA LEU A 208 26.39 -13.91 -12.81
C LEU A 208 27.85 -13.85 -13.27
N GLU A 209 28.75 -13.29 -12.44
CA GLU A 209 30.19 -13.27 -12.75
C GLU A 209 30.81 -14.67 -12.88
N ILE A 210 30.39 -15.63 -12.06
CA ILE A 210 30.87 -17.03 -12.13
C ILE A 210 30.36 -17.66 -13.42
N GLU A 211 29.06 -17.53 -13.70
CA GLU A 211 28.42 -18.14 -14.87
C GLU A 211 28.93 -17.55 -16.19
N GLU A 212 29.21 -16.24 -16.25
CA GLU A 212 29.79 -15.60 -17.45
C GLU A 212 31.26 -15.97 -17.70
N ARG A 213 32.00 -16.41 -16.67
CA ARG A 213 33.38 -16.92 -16.79
C ARG A 213 33.39 -18.40 -17.16
N HIS A 214 32.55 -19.18 -16.49
CA HIS A 214 32.50 -20.64 -16.65
C HIS A 214 31.76 -21.04 -17.92
N TYR A 215 30.64 -20.37 -18.21
CA TYR A 215 29.92 -20.46 -19.47
C TYR A 215 30.20 -19.23 -20.34
N ARG A 216 29.62 -19.20 -21.54
CA ARG A 216 29.61 -17.99 -22.36
C ARG A 216 28.47 -17.07 -21.90
N ALA A 217 28.60 -15.77 -22.14
CA ALA A 217 27.58 -14.77 -21.78
C ALA A 217 26.21 -15.00 -22.44
N ASP A 218 26.14 -15.83 -23.49
CA ASP A 218 24.88 -16.26 -24.12
C ASP A 218 24.30 -17.53 -23.48
N HIS A 219 24.80 -18.06 -22.37
CA HIS A 219 24.30 -19.33 -21.81
C HIS A 219 22.95 -19.20 -21.08
N LEU A 220 22.16 -20.28 -21.05
CA LEU A 220 20.83 -20.29 -20.40
C LEU A 220 20.88 -20.06 -18.88
N TRP A 221 21.91 -20.56 -18.19
CA TRP A 221 22.14 -20.27 -16.77
C TRP A 221 22.29 -18.77 -16.52
N VAL A 222 23.10 -18.08 -17.34
CA VAL A 222 23.27 -16.63 -17.31
C VAL A 222 21.92 -15.93 -17.45
N ALA A 223 21.07 -16.37 -18.39
CA ALA A 223 19.75 -15.79 -18.58
C ALA A 223 18.80 -15.99 -17.38
N MET A 224 18.88 -17.14 -16.71
CA MET A 224 18.11 -17.41 -15.49
C MET A 224 18.57 -16.54 -14.32
N THR A 225 19.89 -16.41 -14.14
CA THR A 225 20.48 -15.54 -13.12
C THR A 225 20.18 -14.07 -13.39
N LEU A 226 20.22 -13.61 -14.65
CA LEU A 226 19.80 -12.26 -15.02
C LEU A 226 18.34 -11.98 -14.67
N ASN A 227 17.45 -12.95 -14.86
CA ASN A 227 16.03 -12.81 -14.49
C ASN A 227 15.87 -12.70 -12.95
N ASN A 228 16.51 -13.58 -12.20
CA ASN A 228 16.43 -13.57 -10.73
C ASN A 228 17.09 -12.32 -10.13
N LEU A 229 18.23 -11.91 -10.65
CA LEU A 229 18.93 -10.68 -10.24
C LEU A 229 18.10 -9.44 -10.60
N GLY A 230 17.46 -9.42 -11.77
CA GLY A 230 16.52 -8.37 -12.16
C GLY A 230 15.37 -8.25 -11.18
N ASN A 231 14.76 -9.38 -10.78
CA ASN A 231 13.71 -9.39 -9.77
C ASN A 231 14.20 -8.86 -8.41
N ALA A 232 15.41 -9.22 -7.99
CA ALA A 232 15.99 -8.72 -6.73
C ALA A 232 16.21 -7.20 -6.76
N TYR A 233 16.69 -6.65 -7.87
CA TYR A 233 16.76 -5.19 -8.05
C TYR A 233 15.38 -4.54 -8.05
N GLY A 234 14.36 -5.22 -8.60
CA GLY A 234 12.97 -4.77 -8.55
C GLY A 234 12.42 -4.66 -7.12
N GLU A 235 12.71 -5.62 -6.25
CA GLU A 235 12.32 -5.55 -4.82
C GLU A 235 13.01 -4.40 -4.07
N LEU A 236 14.25 -4.08 -4.43
CA LEU A 236 14.97 -2.88 -3.97
C LEU A 236 14.49 -1.57 -4.63
N GLY A 237 13.50 -1.63 -5.52
CA GLY A 237 12.94 -0.48 -6.21
C GLY A 237 13.81 0.09 -7.35
N ASP A 238 14.90 -0.58 -7.73
CA ASP A 238 15.72 -0.24 -8.90
C ASP A 238 15.15 -0.90 -10.17
N TYR A 239 13.98 -0.39 -10.58
CA TYR A 239 13.27 -0.91 -11.74
C TYR A 239 14.02 -0.65 -13.06
N GLN A 240 14.91 0.35 -13.09
CA GLN A 240 15.74 0.64 -14.25
C GLN A 240 16.71 -0.52 -14.49
N ARG A 241 17.50 -0.91 -13.48
CA ARG A 241 18.37 -2.10 -13.56
C ARG A 241 17.59 -3.37 -13.78
N GLN A 242 16.42 -3.52 -13.15
CA GLN A 242 15.53 -4.66 -13.41
C GLN A 242 15.23 -4.79 -14.91
N THR A 243 14.81 -3.71 -15.58
CA THR A 243 14.53 -3.76 -17.03
C THR A 243 15.77 -4.09 -17.85
N GLU A 244 16.92 -3.47 -17.57
CA GLU A 244 18.17 -3.73 -18.29
C GLU A 244 18.61 -5.21 -18.21
N LEU A 245 18.50 -5.82 -17.03
CA LEU A 245 18.85 -7.23 -16.82
C LEU A 245 17.84 -8.17 -17.47
N LEU A 246 16.54 -7.87 -17.36
CA LEU A 246 15.48 -8.65 -17.99
C LEU A 246 15.55 -8.58 -19.52
N GLU A 247 15.93 -7.45 -20.11
CA GLU A 247 16.15 -7.31 -21.56
C GLU A 247 17.34 -8.14 -22.05
N GLN A 248 18.42 -8.21 -21.28
CA GLN A 248 19.55 -9.09 -21.57
C GLN A 248 19.13 -10.57 -21.50
N GLY A 249 18.44 -10.97 -20.44
CA GLY A 249 17.91 -12.33 -20.29
C GLY A 249 16.92 -12.70 -21.39
N LEU A 250 16.08 -11.76 -21.83
CA LEU A 250 15.13 -11.93 -22.93
C LEU A 250 15.87 -12.22 -24.24
N LYS A 251 16.91 -11.44 -24.55
CA LYS A 251 17.71 -11.61 -25.77
C LYS A 251 18.37 -12.98 -25.83
N ILE A 252 18.92 -13.45 -24.71
CA ILE A 252 19.54 -14.77 -24.62
C ILE A 252 18.49 -15.87 -24.85
N ASN A 253 17.34 -15.80 -24.17
CA ASN A 253 16.28 -16.79 -24.33
C ASN A 253 15.70 -16.82 -25.75
N GLN A 254 15.54 -15.67 -26.40
CA GLN A 254 15.10 -15.60 -27.80
C GLN A 254 16.11 -16.23 -28.77
N GLN A 255 17.41 -16.12 -28.49
CA GLN A 255 18.46 -16.73 -29.32
C GLN A 255 18.50 -18.26 -29.18
N HIS A 256 18.30 -18.78 -27.97
CA HIS A 256 18.34 -20.22 -27.70
C HIS A 256 17.06 -20.94 -28.10
N TYR A 257 15.92 -20.43 -27.63
CA TYR A 257 14.64 -21.11 -27.79
C TYR A 257 13.82 -20.62 -29.00
N GLY A 258 14.17 -19.45 -29.54
CA GLY A 258 13.36 -18.75 -30.54
C GLY A 258 12.30 -17.84 -29.90
N ALA A 259 11.79 -16.89 -30.69
CA ALA A 259 10.88 -15.85 -30.20
C ALA A 259 9.50 -16.36 -29.74
N ASP A 260 9.08 -17.54 -30.19
CA ASP A 260 7.76 -18.14 -29.91
C ASP A 260 7.78 -19.16 -28.75
N HIS A 261 8.83 -19.18 -27.92
CA HIS A 261 8.97 -20.15 -26.84
C HIS A 261 8.35 -19.67 -25.51
N PRO A 262 7.72 -20.54 -24.70
CA PRO A 262 7.12 -20.15 -23.42
C PRO A 262 8.06 -19.44 -22.43
N GLU A 263 9.34 -19.81 -22.37
CA GLU A 263 10.32 -19.12 -21.52
C GLU A 263 10.53 -17.64 -21.93
N VAL A 264 10.35 -17.32 -23.23
CA VAL A 264 10.35 -15.94 -23.70
C VAL A 264 9.11 -15.21 -23.17
N ALA A 265 7.94 -15.85 -23.16
CA ALA A 265 6.70 -15.27 -22.62
C ALA A 265 6.82 -14.95 -21.12
N LYS A 266 7.42 -15.83 -20.31
CA LYS A 266 7.68 -15.57 -18.88
C LYS A 266 8.52 -14.32 -18.65
N ILE A 267 9.58 -14.12 -19.45
CA ILE A 267 10.43 -12.93 -19.32
C ILE A 267 9.68 -11.68 -19.82
N LEU A 268 8.89 -11.79 -20.89
CA LEU A 268 8.03 -10.69 -21.33
C LEU A 268 7.02 -10.27 -20.25
N ASN A 269 6.48 -11.23 -19.48
CA ASN A 269 5.61 -10.94 -18.34
C ASN A 269 6.34 -10.17 -17.23
N ASN A 270 7.53 -10.63 -16.83
CA ASN A 270 8.33 -9.96 -15.81
C ASN A 270 8.77 -8.56 -16.27
N LEU A 271 9.21 -8.44 -17.52
CA LEU A 271 9.63 -7.17 -18.11
C LEU A 271 8.45 -6.20 -18.23
N GLY A 272 7.27 -6.69 -18.61
CA GLY A 272 6.04 -5.90 -18.62
C GLY A 272 5.70 -5.35 -17.23
N ASN A 273 5.79 -6.18 -16.19
CA ASN A 273 5.59 -5.74 -14.81
C ASN A 273 6.62 -4.66 -14.41
N ALA A 274 7.90 -4.82 -14.75
CA ALA A 274 8.95 -3.85 -14.48
C ALA A 274 8.70 -2.50 -15.18
N TYR A 275 8.33 -2.50 -16.47
CA TYR A 275 7.94 -1.28 -17.19
C TYR A 275 6.72 -0.61 -16.55
N GLY A 276 5.74 -1.38 -16.07
CA GLY A 276 4.62 -0.84 -15.31
C GLY A 276 5.03 -0.14 -14.02
N LYS A 277 6.08 -0.63 -13.34
CA LYS A 277 6.63 0.02 -12.13
C LYS A 277 7.40 1.30 -12.45
N LEU A 278 7.96 1.42 -13.66
CA LEU A 278 8.55 2.65 -14.20
C LEU A 278 7.51 3.65 -14.73
N GLY A 279 6.22 3.28 -14.77
CA GLY A 279 5.13 4.10 -15.29
C GLY A 279 4.90 3.97 -16.81
N ASP A 280 5.65 3.14 -17.53
CA ASP A 280 5.43 2.88 -18.95
C ASP A 280 4.36 1.79 -19.15
N TYR A 281 3.11 2.19 -18.92
CA TYR A 281 1.95 1.30 -18.99
C TYR A 281 1.64 0.82 -20.41
N GLN A 282 1.98 1.62 -21.42
CA GLN A 282 1.81 1.24 -22.82
C GLN A 282 2.78 0.13 -23.21
N ARG A 283 4.06 0.26 -22.85
CA ARG A 283 5.05 -0.78 -23.08
C ARG A 283 4.73 -2.05 -22.30
N ARG A 284 4.28 -1.92 -21.06
CA ARG A 284 3.77 -3.05 -20.26
C ARG A 284 2.70 -3.82 -21.01
N LYS A 285 1.68 -3.13 -21.52
CA LYS A 285 0.60 -3.75 -22.29
C LYS A 285 1.14 -4.49 -23.53
N GLU A 286 2.00 -3.85 -24.32
CA GLU A 286 2.55 -4.44 -25.55
C GLU A 286 3.34 -5.73 -25.29
N LEU A 287 4.12 -5.78 -24.21
CA LEU A 287 4.90 -6.95 -23.81
C LEU A 287 4.00 -8.09 -23.34
N LEU A 288 2.98 -7.78 -22.55
CA LEU A 288 2.00 -8.77 -22.06
C LEU A 288 1.14 -9.33 -23.19
N GLU A 289 0.74 -8.51 -24.18
CA GLU A 289 0.05 -8.98 -25.39
C GLU A 289 0.92 -9.92 -26.25
N GLN A 290 2.24 -9.69 -26.28
CA GLN A 290 3.18 -10.59 -26.96
C GLN A 290 3.32 -11.91 -26.20
N GLY A 291 3.50 -11.87 -24.88
CA GLY A 291 3.55 -13.06 -24.03
C GLY A 291 2.30 -13.92 -24.15
N LEU A 292 1.12 -13.28 -24.13
CA LEU A 292 -0.17 -13.97 -24.26
C LEU A 292 -0.27 -14.76 -25.57
N LYS A 293 0.09 -14.14 -26.70
CA LYS A 293 0.06 -14.79 -28.03
C LYS A 293 0.98 -16.01 -28.09
N ILE A 294 2.13 -15.95 -27.44
CA ILE A 294 3.09 -17.06 -27.39
C ILE A 294 2.50 -18.22 -26.59
N GLU A 295 1.97 -17.93 -25.40
CA GLU A 295 1.40 -18.95 -24.51
C GLU A 295 0.14 -19.59 -25.09
N GLU A 296 -0.78 -18.82 -25.66
CA GLU A 296 -1.98 -19.34 -26.34
C GLU A 296 -1.62 -20.25 -27.51
N LYS A 297 -0.59 -19.89 -28.29
CA LYS A 297 -0.12 -20.72 -29.41
C LYS A 297 0.53 -22.02 -28.96
N HIS A 298 1.29 -21.99 -27.86
CA HIS A 298 2.06 -23.14 -27.41
C HIS A 298 1.22 -24.11 -26.55
N TYR A 299 0.51 -23.58 -25.55
CA TYR A 299 -0.26 -24.38 -24.59
C TYR A 299 -1.74 -24.52 -24.95
N GLY A 300 -2.27 -23.64 -25.81
CA GLY A 300 -3.69 -23.50 -26.06
C GLY A 300 -4.36 -22.46 -25.14
N PRO A 301 -5.56 -21.98 -25.50
CA PRO A 301 -6.23 -20.89 -24.80
C PRO A 301 -6.73 -21.23 -23.39
N ASP A 302 -6.89 -22.52 -23.06
CA ASP A 302 -7.43 -22.99 -21.78
C ASP A 302 -6.35 -23.39 -20.76
N HIS A 303 -5.09 -22.97 -20.97
CA HIS A 303 -3.97 -23.33 -20.08
C HIS A 303 -3.83 -22.35 -18.90
N PRO A 304 -3.45 -22.79 -17.69
CA PRO A 304 -3.25 -21.91 -16.53
C PRO A 304 -2.26 -20.76 -16.74
N ASP A 305 -1.17 -20.98 -17.48
CA ASP A 305 -0.22 -19.89 -17.79
C ASP A 305 -0.88 -18.77 -18.60
N VAL A 306 -1.79 -19.12 -19.51
CA VAL A 306 -2.61 -18.12 -20.24
C VAL A 306 -3.49 -17.34 -19.27
N ALA A 307 -4.09 -17.98 -18.28
CA ALA A 307 -4.87 -17.30 -17.25
C ALA A 307 -4.03 -16.31 -16.42
N MET A 308 -2.79 -16.68 -16.07
CA MET A 308 -1.86 -15.78 -15.39
C MET A 308 -1.51 -14.56 -16.24
N THR A 309 -1.24 -14.75 -17.54
CA THR A 309 -0.94 -13.63 -18.44
C THR A 309 -2.17 -12.76 -18.68
N LEU A 310 -3.36 -13.34 -18.80
CA LEU A 310 -4.63 -12.60 -18.87
C LEU A 310 -4.85 -11.74 -17.61
N ASN A 311 -4.52 -12.24 -16.42
CA ASN A 311 -4.57 -11.47 -15.19
C ASN A 311 -3.60 -10.27 -15.21
N ASN A 312 -2.35 -10.50 -15.62
CA ASN A 312 -1.34 -9.44 -15.71
C ASN A 312 -1.71 -8.39 -16.75
N LEU A 313 -2.22 -8.82 -17.91
CA LEU A 313 -2.70 -7.95 -18.99
C LEU A 313 -3.93 -7.16 -18.55
N GLY A 314 -4.87 -7.81 -17.85
CA GLY A 314 -6.02 -7.13 -17.25
C GLY A 314 -5.58 -6.01 -16.29
N ASN A 315 -4.57 -6.26 -15.45
CA ASN A 315 -3.99 -5.22 -14.60
C ASN A 315 -3.36 -4.08 -15.41
N ALA A 316 -2.67 -4.37 -16.52
CA ALA A 316 -2.10 -3.35 -17.40
C ALA A 316 -3.18 -2.48 -18.06
N TYR A 317 -4.29 -3.07 -18.50
CA TYR A 317 -5.45 -2.30 -18.97
C TYR A 317 -6.04 -1.43 -17.87
N GLY A 318 -6.11 -1.94 -16.63
CA GLY A 318 -6.55 -1.15 -15.48
C GLY A 318 -5.65 0.05 -15.16
N ASP A 319 -4.33 -0.08 -15.34
CA ASP A 319 -3.38 1.04 -15.16
C ASP A 319 -3.54 2.11 -16.25
N LEU A 320 -3.97 1.70 -17.45
CA LEU A 320 -4.39 2.58 -18.54
C LEU A 320 -5.83 3.10 -18.39
N GLY A 321 -6.53 2.75 -17.32
CA GLY A 321 -7.91 3.14 -17.03
C GLY A 321 -8.99 2.23 -17.62
N ASP A 322 -8.67 1.33 -18.56
CA ASP A 322 -9.68 0.46 -19.20
C ASP A 322 -10.12 -0.70 -18.30
N PHE A 323 -10.95 -0.38 -17.30
CA PHE A 323 -11.47 -1.33 -16.32
C PHE A 323 -12.49 -2.31 -16.92
N GLN A 324 -13.13 -1.93 -18.03
CA GLN A 324 -14.06 -2.82 -18.74
C GLN A 324 -13.27 -3.95 -19.42
N ARG A 325 -12.17 -3.62 -20.11
CA ARG A 325 -11.30 -4.65 -20.70
C ARG A 325 -10.58 -5.47 -19.63
N LYS A 326 -10.16 -4.84 -18.53
CA LYS A 326 -9.63 -5.55 -17.35
C LYS A 326 -10.62 -6.63 -16.88
N LYS A 327 -11.89 -6.27 -16.67
CA LYS A 327 -12.93 -7.20 -16.25
C LYS A 327 -13.07 -8.38 -17.23
N GLU A 328 -13.17 -8.11 -18.53
CA GLU A 328 -13.34 -9.16 -19.56
C GLU A 328 -12.19 -10.17 -19.58
N LEU A 329 -10.96 -9.71 -19.39
CA LEU A 329 -9.76 -10.56 -19.36
C LEU A 329 -9.73 -11.40 -18.06
N LEU A 330 -10.11 -10.81 -16.93
CA LEU A 330 -10.17 -11.51 -15.65
C LEU A 330 -11.30 -12.56 -15.62
N GLU A 331 -12.45 -12.29 -16.24
CA GLU A 331 -13.53 -13.29 -16.41
C GLU A 331 -13.07 -14.49 -17.25
N GLN A 332 -12.25 -14.26 -18.29
CA GLN A 332 -11.66 -15.33 -19.08
C GLN A 332 -10.65 -16.15 -18.26
N GLY A 333 -9.72 -15.49 -17.57
CA GLY A 333 -8.75 -16.15 -16.70
C GLY A 333 -9.42 -16.94 -15.56
N LEU A 334 -10.50 -16.40 -14.99
CA LEU A 334 -11.28 -17.08 -13.94
C LEU A 334 -11.87 -18.39 -14.45
N LYS A 335 -12.50 -18.37 -15.62
CA LYS A 335 -13.08 -19.55 -16.24
C LYS A 335 -12.02 -20.63 -16.51
N ILE A 336 -10.83 -20.24 -16.97
CA ILE A 336 -9.71 -21.16 -17.20
C ILE A 336 -9.27 -21.80 -15.87
N ASN A 337 -9.04 -20.99 -14.83
CA ASN A 337 -8.63 -21.49 -13.52
C ASN A 337 -9.68 -22.40 -12.87
N GLU A 338 -10.97 -22.07 -12.98
CA GLU A 338 -12.07 -22.92 -12.49
C GLU A 338 -12.14 -24.26 -13.21
N GLN A 339 -11.90 -24.28 -14.53
CA GLN A 339 -11.90 -25.52 -15.32
C GLN A 339 -10.70 -26.42 -15.02
N HIS A 340 -9.52 -25.83 -14.84
CA HIS A 340 -8.29 -26.57 -14.62
C HIS A 340 -8.13 -27.04 -13.17
N TYR A 341 -8.31 -26.14 -12.20
CA TYR A 341 -8.05 -26.40 -10.79
C TYR A 341 -9.30 -26.74 -9.97
N GLY A 342 -10.49 -26.37 -10.47
CA GLY A 342 -11.75 -26.45 -9.73
C GLY A 342 -12.08 -25.16 -8.98
N ALA A 343 -13.36 -24.97 -8.66
CA ALA A 343 -13.89 -23.71 -8.09
C ALA A 343 -13.34 -23.37 -6.69
N ASP A 344 -12.88 -24.35 -5.92
CA ASP A 344 -12.39 -24.18 -4.55
C ASP A 344 -10.85 -24.08 -4.45
N HIS A 345 -10.17 -23.77 -5.57
CA HIS A 345 -8.70 -23.68 -5.59
C HIS A 345 -8.19 -22.25 -5.32
N PRO A 346 -7.05 -22.05 -4.63
CA PRO A 346 -6.49 -20.72 -4.36
C PRO A 346 -6.28 -19.82 -5.59
N GLU A 347 -5.90 -20.40 -6.74
CA GLU A 347 -5.77 -19.65 -8.00
C GLU A 347 -7.10 -19.06 -8.51
N VAL A 348 -8.24 -19.67 -8.14
CA VAL A 348 -9.57 -19.11 -8.38
C VAL A 348 -9.83 -17.95 -7.42
N ALA A 349 -9.45 -18.09 -6.14
CA ALA A 349 -9.57 -17.01 -5.15
C ALA A 349 -8.80 -15.74 -5.56
N SER A 350 -7.54 -15.90 -5.98
CA SER A 350 -6.71 -14.79 -6.48
C SER A 350 -7.36 -14.06 -7.66
N MET A 351 -7.91 -14.82 -8.61
CA MET A 351 -8.61 -14.25 -9.76
C MET A 351 -9.91 -13.55 -9.38
N LEU A 352 -10.69 -14.12 -8.45
CA LEU A 352 -11.89 -13.49 -7.89
C LEU A 352 -11.58 -12.16 -7.22
N ASN A 353 -10.47 -12.08 -6.48
CA ASN A 353 -10.03 -10.85 -5.82
C ASN A 353 -9.72 -9.75 -6.86
N ASN A 354 -8.96 -10.08 -7.90
CA ASN A 354 -8.64 -9.13 -8.98
C ASN A 354 -9.88 -8.71 -9.77
N LEU A 355 -10.80 -9.64 -10.04
CA LEU A 355 -12.07 -9.34 -10.69
C LEU A 355 -12.95 -8.43 -9.82
N GLY A 356 -13.03 -8.70 -8.51
CA GLY A 356 -13.72 -7.84 -7.55
C GLY A 356 -13.17 -6.41 -7.58
N ASN A 357 -11.84 -6.26 -7.61
CA ASN A 357 -11.21 -4.95 -7.75
C ASN A 357 -11.59 -4.25 -9.06
N ALA A 358 -11.74 -4.97 -10.17
CA ALA A 358 -12.22 -4.41 -11.44
C ALA A 358 -13.68 -3.92 -11.33
N TYR A 359 -14.57 -4.71 -10.72
CA TYR A 359 -15.96 -4.28 -10.47
C TYR A 359 -16.04 -3.04 -9.59
N GLY A 360 -15.22 -2.92 -8.54
CA GLY A 360 -15.17 -1.72 -7.72
C GLY A 360 -14.76 -0.48 -8.52
N LYS A 361 -13.79 -0.60 -9.42
CA LYS A 361 -13.40 0.51 -10.31
C LYS A 361 -14.45 0.90 -11.34
N LEU A 362 -15.38 -0.01 -11.65
CA LEU A 362 -16.57 0.26 -12.48
C LEU A 362 -17.76 0.77 -11.65
N GLY A 363 -17.63 0.90 -10.33
CA GLY A 363 -18.67 1.40 -9.44
C GLY A 363 -19.66 0.35 -8.93
N ASP A 364 -19.41 -0.95 -9.16
CA ASP A 364 -20.22 -2.06 -8.63
C ASP A 364 -19.59 -2.63 -7.35
N TYR A 365 -19.75 -1.89 -6.26
CA TYR A 365 -19.16 -2.18 -4.96
C TYR A 365 -19.76 -3.41 -4.28
N GLN A 366 -21.03 -3.69 -4.55
CA GLN A 366 -21.70 -4.88 -4.00
C GLN A 366 -21.14 -6.14 -4.65
N ARG A 367 -20.97 -6.15 -5.98
CA ARG A 367 -20.36 -7.29 -6.66
C ARG A 367 -18.90 -7.49 -6.27
N ARG A 368 -18.15 -6.40 -6.08
CA ARG A 368 -16.79 -6.46 -5.51
C ARG A 368 -16.77 -7.21 -4.19
N LYS A 369 -17.63 -6.83 -3.25
CA LYS A 369 -17.74 -7.48 -1.93
C LYS A 369 -18.04 -8.97 -2.06
N GLU A 370 -19.04 -9.34 -2.87
CA GLU A 370 -19.45 -10.74 -3.05
C GLU A 370 -18.32 -11.63 -3.58
N LEU A 371 -17.52 -11.12 -4.53
CA LEU A 371 -16.40 -11.86 -5.11
C LEU A 371 -15.25 -12.03 -4.10
N LEU A 372 -14.95 -10.97 -3.33
CA LEU A 372 -13.93 -11.03 -2.27
C LEU A 372 -14.33 -11.95 -1.11
N GLU A 373 -15.62 -12.00 -0.75
CA GLU A 373 -16.13 -12.95 0.25
C GLU A 373 -16.05 -14.40 -0.23
N GLN A 374 -16.23 -14.64 -1.54
CA GLN A 374 -16.02 -15.96 -2.13
C GLN A 374 -14.54 -16.37 -2.11
N GLY A 375 -13.64 -15.48 -2.54
CA GLY A 375 -12.20 -15.70 -2.46
C GLY A 375 -11.74 -16.00 -1.03
N LEU A 376 -12.21 -15.20 -0.06
CA LEU A 376 -11.87 -15.37 1.36
C LEU A 376 -12.27 -16.76 1.87
N LYS A 377 -13.46 -17.22 1.48
CA LYS A 377 -13.95 -18.54 1.89
C LYS A 377 -13.07 -19.66 1.33
N ILE A 378 -12.65 -19.55 0.07
CA ILE A 378 -11.75 -20.52 -0.58
C ILE A 378 -10.41 -20.55 0.17
N ASP A 379 -9.80 -19.38 0.40
CA ASP A 379 -8.49 -19.30 1.07
C ASP A 379 -8.55 -19.84 2.50
N GLN A 380 -9.61 -19.52 3.25
CA GLN A 380 -9.82 -20.05 4.60
C GLN A 380 -9.99 -21.56 4.63
N GLN A 381 -10.67 -22.15 3.64
CA GLN A 381 -10.84 -23.60 3.53
C GLN A 381 -9.55 -24.31 3.15
N HIS A 382 -8.75 -23.73 2.26
CA HIS A 382 -7.53 -24.33 1.75
C HIS A 382 -6.36 -24.20 2.74
N TYR A 383 -6.10 -22.99 3.23
CA TYR A 383 -4.93 -22.69 4.05
C TYR A 383 -5.21 -22.67 5.56
N GLY A 384 -6.48 -22.50 5.96
CA GLY A 384 -6.88 -22.25 7.34
C GLY A 384 -6.97 -20.75 7.67
N PRO A 385 -7.69 -20.39 8.73
CA PRO A 385 -8.05 -18.99 9.02
C PRO A 385 -6.87 -18.09 9.42
N ASP A 386 -5.78 -18.66 9.90
CA ASP A 386 -4.60 -17.92 10.40
C ASP A 386 -3.43 -17.92 9.39
N HIS A 387 -3.71 -18.17 8.10
CA HIS A 387 -2.68 -18.17 7.05
C HIS A 387 -2.49 -16.78 6.42
N PRO A 388 -1.27 -16.39 6.02
CA PRO A 388 -1.01 -15.09 5.38
C PRO A 388 -1.86 -14.79 4.15
N GLU A 389 -2.16 -15.79 3.31
CA GLU A 389 -3.05 -15.61 2.15
C GLU A 389 -4.47 -15.17 2.57
N VAL A 390 -4.99 -15.69 3.69
CA VAL A 390 -6.26 -15.22 4.25
C VAL A 390 -6.15 -13.76 4.70
N ALA A 391 -5.02 -13.38 5.29
CA ALA A 391 -4.75 -11.99 5.69
C ALA A 391 -4.78 -11.04 4.47
N MET A 392 -4.20 -11.46 3.34
CA MET A 392 -4.24 -10.70 2.09
C MET A 392 -5.68 -10.48 1.60
N THR A 393 -6.50 -11.53 1.56
CA THR A 393 -7.89 -11.42 1.11
C THR A 393 -8.74 -10.61 2.09
N LEU A 394 -8.49 -10.71 3.41
CA LEU A 394 -9.12 -9.85 4.43
C LEU A 394 -8.80 -8.36 4.20
N ASN A 395 -7.57 -8.03 3.84
CA ASN A 395 -7.15 -6.67 3.53
C ASN A 395 -7.89 -6.10 2.31
N ASP A 396 -8.03 -6.89 1.24
CA ASP A 396 -8.74 -6.49 0.04
C ASP A 396 -10.24 -6.33 0.28
N LEU A 397 -10.83 -7.24 1.06
CA LEU A 397 -12.21 -7.13 1.51
C LEU A 397 -12.43 -5.88 2.38
N GLY A 398 -11.50 -5.55 3.27
CA GLY A 398 -11.54 -4.31 4.04
C GLY A 398 -11.57 -3.07 3.15
N THR A 399 -10.83 -3.09 2.04
CA THR A 399 -10.85 -2.00 1.04
C THR A 399 -12.20 -1.90 0.32
N ALA A 400 -12.89 -3.02 0.07
CA ALA A 400 -14.24 -2.99 -0.50
C ALA A 400 -15.28 -2.37 0.44
N TYR A 401 -15.15 -2.59 1.75
CA TYR A 401 -16.04 -1.97 2.74
C TYR A 401 -15.91 -0.43 2.80
N VAL A 402 -14.78 0.15 2.38
CA VAL A 402 -14.62 1.61 2.22
C VAL A 402 -15.63 2.17 1.24
N GLU A 403 -15.80 1.50 0.10
CA GLU A 403 -16.66 1.96 -0.99
C GLU A 403 -18.15 1.82 -0.63
N LEU A 404 -18.45 0.99 0.36
CA LEU A 404 -19.77 0.82 0.95
C LEU A 404 -20.01 1.73 2.17
N GLY A 405 -19.01 2.50 2.61
CA GLY A 405 -19.11 3.41 3.76
C GLY A 405 -19.03 2.74 5.14
N ASP A 406 -18.63 1.47 5.22
CA ASP A 406 -18.48 0.71 6.47
C ASP A 406 -17.01 0.66 6.91
N TYR A 407 -16.53 1.80 7.40
CA TYR A 407 -15.14 1.96 7.85
C TYR A 407 -14.84 1.16 9.12
N GLN A 408 -15.86 0.87 9.93
CA GLN A 408 -15.72 0.06 11.14
C GLN A 408 -15.42 -1.40 10.76
N ARG A 409 -16.13 -1.96 9.77
CA ARG A 409 -15.86 -3.30 9.29
C ARG A 409 -14.50 -3.43 8.63
N LYS A 410 -14.08 -2.41 7.86
CA LYS A 410 -12.70 -2.32 7.33
C LYS A 410 -11.68 -2.46 8.46
N LYS A 411 -11.81 -1.65 9.52
CA LYS A 411 -10.90 -1.69 10.67
C LYS A 411 -10.83 -3.08 11.29
N GLU A 412 -11.97 -3.71 11.55
CA GLU A 412 -12.03 -5.06 12.16
C GLU A 412 -11.31 -6.13 11.33
N LEU A 413 -11.45 -6.07 10.00
CA LEU A 413 -10.79 -6.99 9.07
C LEU A 413 -9.28 -6.74 9.02
N LEU A 414 -8.85 -5.47 9.02
CA LEU A 414 -7.43 -5.11 9.04
C LEU A 414 -6.76 -5.45 10.37
N GLU A 415 -7.47 -5.33 11.50
CA GLU A 415 -6.97 -5.81 12.80
C GLU A 415 -6.84 -7.34 12.84
N GLN A 416 -7.69 -8.08 12.14
CA GLN A 416 -7.53 -9.53 11.96
C GLN A 416 -6.31 -9.86 11.10
N CYS A 417 -6.18 -9.19 9.95
CA CYS A 417 -5.03 -9.31 9.06
C CYS A 417 -3.71 -9.05 9.82
N LEU A 418 -3.64 -7.94 10.57
CA LEU A 418 -2.46 -7.55 11.34
C LEU A 418 -2.04 -8.64 12.34
N ARG A 419 -3.01 -9.24 13.06
CA ARG A 419 -2.70 -10.31 14.01
C ARG A 419 -2.13 -11.55 13.33
N ILE A 420 -2.68 -11.94 12.18
CA ILE A 420 -2.21 -13.10 11.42
C ILE A 420 -0.77 -12.85 10.94
N GLU A 421 -0.52 -11.69 10.34
CA GLU A 421 0.81 -11.35 9.80
C GLU A 421 1.85 -11.17 10.91
N GLU A 422 1.51 -10.56 12.04
CA GLU A 422 2.43 -10.43 13.18
C GLU A 422 2.80 -11.80 13.78
N GLN A 423 1.85 -12.73 13.84
CA GLN A 423 2.09 -14.10 14.32
C GLN A 423 2.97 -14.90 13.34
N HIS A 424 2.75 -14.74 12.04
CA HIS A 424 3.46 -15.52 11.02
C HIS A 424 4.85 -14.96 10.71
N TYR A 425 4.96 -13.65 10.47
CA TYR A 425 6.19 -13.00 10.01
C TYR A 425 6.96 -12.26 11.11
N GLY A 426 6.31 -11.97 12.25
CA GLY A 426 6.87 -11.12 13.30
C GLY A 426 6.51 -9.65 13.13
N ALA A 427 6.66 -8.89 14.23
CA ALA A 427 6.13 -7.54 14.38
C ALA A 427 6.79 -6.46 13.51
N ASP A 428 7.99 -6.74 12.98
CA ASP A 428 8.83 -5.80 12.21
C ASP A 428 8.94 -6.20 10.72
N HIS A 429 8.07 -7.09 10.23
CA HIS A 429 8.09 -7.53 8.83
C HIS A 429 7.44 -6.50 7.87
N PRO A 430 7.90 -6.36 6.61
CA PRO A 430 7.31 -5.43 5.64
C PRO A 430 5.82 -5.62 5.37
N GLN A 431 5.31 -6.86 5.42
CA GLN A 431 3.88 -7.12 5.25
C GLN A 431 3.06 -6.54 6.42
N VAL A 432 3.55 -6.69 7.65
CA VAL A 432 2.96 -6.04 8.84
C VAL A 432 2.92 -4.52 8.65
N ALA A 433 3.99 -3.93 8.09
CA ALA A 433 4.00 -2.50 7.77
C ALA A 433 2.92 -2.13 6.74
N LYS A 434 2.73 -2.93 5.68
CA LYS A 434 1.67 -2.70 4.68
C LYS A 434 0.29 -2.66 5.34
N THR A 435 -0.02 -3.64 6.20
CA THR A 435 -1.29 -3.70 6.92
C THR A 435 -1.47 -2.57 7.92
N LEU A 436 -0.41 -2.18 8.65
CA LEU A 436 -0.43 -0.99 9.51
C LEU A 436 -0.72 0.30 8.73
N GLY A 437 -0.18 0.42 7.50
CA GLY A 437 -0.49 1.53 6.60
C GLY A 437 -1.97 1.62 6.28
N ASN A 438 -2.57 0.49 5.90
CA ASN A 438 -4.00 0.39 5.56
C ASN A 438 -4.90 0.60 6.79
N LEU A 439 -4.47 0.10 7.95
CA LEU A 439 -5.15 0.32 9.23
C LEU A 439 -5.10 1.80 9.62
N GLY A 440 -3.98 2.48 9.37
CA GLY A 440 -3.85 3.92 9.51
C GLY A 440 -4.90 4.66 8.66
N THR A 441 -5.05 4.28 7.39
CA THR A 441 -6.12 4.84 6.54
C THR A 441 -7.51 4.56 7.11
N ALA A 442 -7.78 3.35 7.62
CA ALA A 442 -9.06 3.03 8.25
C ALA A 442 -9.38 3.89 9.47
N TYR A 443 -8.38 4.15 10.33
CA TYR A 443 -8.53 5.08 11.44
C TYR A 443 -8.81 6.50 10.97
N GLY A 444 -8.13 6.95 9.91
CA GLY A 444 -8.39 8.25 9.28
C GLY A 444 -9.81 8.39 8.73
N ASP A 445 -10.33 7.36 8.07
CA ASP A 445 -11.71 7.32 7.54
C ASP A 445 -12.76 7.41 8.68
N LEU A 446 -12.44 6.84 9.85
CA LEU A 446 -13.25 6.94 11.07
C LEU A 446 -13.08 8.26 11.83
N GLY A 447 -12.15 9.13 11.40
CA GLY A 447 -11.81 10.39 12.08
C GLY A 447 -10.88 10.24 13.29
N ASP A 448 -10.35 9.04 13.57
CA ASP A 448 -9.37 8.81 14.63
C ASP A 448 -7.95 9.10 14.11
N TYR A 449 -7.68 10.38 13.84
CA TYR A 449 -6.43 10.84 13.25
C TYR A 449 -5.20 10.59 14.15
N GLN A 450 -5.40 10.44 15.46
CA GLN A 450 -4.33 10.12 16.41
C GLN A 450 -3.88 8.66 16.25
N ARG A 451 -4.81 7.70 16.20
CA ARG A 451 -4.45 6.29 15.93
C ARG A 451 -3.97 6.06 14.50
N GLN A 452 -4.49 6.84 13.55
CA GLN A 452 -3.93 6.89 12.19
C GLN A 452 -2.44 7.22 12.24
N LYS A 453 -2.08 8.33 12.90
CA LYS A 453 -0.69 8.76 13.05
C LYS A 453 0.17 7.65 13.69
N GLU A 454 -0.26 7.09 14.83
CA GLU A 454 0.49 6.04 15.54
C GLU A 454 0.75 4.80 14.66
N SER A 455 -0.27 4.37 13.91
CA SER A 455 -0.15 3.21 12.99
C SER A 455 0.82 3.50 11.84
N LEU A 456 0.76 4.71 11.28
CA LEU A 456 1.62 5.15 10.19
C LEU A 456 3.07 5.38 10.64
N GLU A 457 3.31 5.87 11.85
CA GLU A 457 4.66 6.01 12.44
C GLU A 457 5.32 4.64 12.65
N ARG A 458 4.55 3.64 13.13
CA ARG A 458 5.05 2.27 13.24
C ARG A 458 5.37 1.67 11.87
N CYS A 459 4.49 1.87 10.90
CA CYS A 459 4.72 1.46 9.50
C CYS A 459 6.00 2.09 8.93
N LEU A 460 6.18 3.40 9.12
CA LEU A 460 7.35 4.14 8.67
C LEU A 460 8.63 3.56 9.25
N LYS A 461 8.67 3.35 10.57
CA LYS A 461 9.84 2.76 11.24
C LYS A 461 10.23 1.41 10.65
N ILE A 462 9.26 0.51 10.44
CA ILE A 462 9.52 -0.82 9.87
C ILE A 462 10.07 -0.68 8.44
N LYS A 463 9.45 0.17 7.61
CA LYS A 463 9.89 0.39 6.23
C LYS A 463 11.28 1.02 6.14
N GLU A 464 11.60 1.97 7.00
CA GLU A 464 12.94 2.58 7.07
C GLU A 464 14.01 1.57 7.53
N GLN A 465 13.67 0.69 8.48
CA GLN A 465 14.58 -0.37 8.93
C GLN A 465 14.83 -1.43 7.85
N HIS A 466 13.81 -1.79 7.08
CA HIS A 466 13.92 -2.82 6.05
C HIS A 466 14.53 -2.30 4.75
N TYR A 467 14.02 -1.20 4.21
CA TYR A 467 14.41 -0.69 2.88
C TYR A 467 15.42 0.46 2.93
N GLY A 468 15.66 1.04 4.10
CA GLY A 468 16.41 2.29 4.25
C GLY A 468 15.55 3.55 4.04
N ALA A 469 16.01 4.66 4.63
CA ALA A 469 15.25 5.92 4.67
C ALA A 469 15.03 6.59 3.30
N ASP A 470 15.86 6.27 2.31
CA ASP A 470 15.79 6.86 0.97
C ASP A 470 14.92 6.02 0.01
N HIS A 471 14.29 4.92 0.45
CA HIS A 471 13.56 4.02 -0.46
C HIS A 471 12.17 4.55 -0.88
N PRO A 472 11.69 4.31 -2.12
CA PRO A 472 10.37 4.77 -2.55
C PRO A 472 9.19 4.29 -1.70
N GLN A 473 9.29 3.11 -1.06
CA GLN A 473 8.25 2.63 -0.14
C GLN A 473 8.14 3.49 1.13
N VAL A 474 9.23 4.17 1.53
CA VAL A 474 9.26 5.16 2.62
C VAL A 474 8.56 6.44 2.17
N ALA A 475 8.78 6.91 0.95
CA ALA A 475 8.08 8.09 0.43
C ALA A 475 6.55 7.94 0.45
N LYS A 476 6.04 6.76 0.07
CA LYS A 476 4.60 6.46 0.10
C LYS A 476 4.00 6.57 1.51
N ILE A 477 4.73 6.13 2.53
CA ILE A 477 4.22 6.21 3.91
C ILE A 477 4.39 7.62 4.49
N LEU A 478 5.44 8.36 4.11
CA LEU A 478 5.59 9.78 4.45
C LEU A 478 4.43 10.61 3.91
N ASN A 479 3.97 10.33 2.68
CA ASN A 479 2.76 10.92 2.10
C ASN A 479 1.51 10.69 2.97
N ASN A 480 1.27 9.45 3.37
CA ASN A 480 0.12 9.08 4.21
C ASN A 480 0.22 9.70 5.60
N LEU A 481 1.41 9.71 6.21
CA LEU A 481 1.65 10.33 7.51
C LEU A 481 1.44 11.85 7.43
N GLY A 482 1.91 12.49 6.35
CA GLY A 482 1.65 13.90 6.08
C GLY A 482 0.15 14.21 6.04
N ASN A 483 -0.64 13.38 5.36
CA ASN A 483 -2.10 13.54 5.35
C ASN A 483 -2.71 13.44 6.77
N ALA A 484 -2.23 12.52 7.60
CA ALA A 484 -2.67 12.41 9.00
C ALA A 484 -2.35 13.68 9.81
N TYR A 485 -1.14 14.23 9.68
CA TYR A 485 -0.77 15.50 10.31
C TYR A 485 -1.63 16.67 9.81
N GLY A 486 -1.94 16.73 8.51
CA GLY A 486 -2.84 17.75 7.97
C GLY A 486 -4.24 17.66 8.55
N LYS A 487 -4.78 16.46 8.75
CA LYS A 487 -6.09 16.25 9.40
C LYS A 487 -6.08 16.62 10.90
N LEU A 488 -4.92 16.53 11.55
CA LEU A 488 -4.69 17.06 12.90
C LEU A 488 -4.44 18.59 12.93
N GLY A 489 -4.44 19.26 11.77
CA GLY A 489 -4.21 20.70 11.65
C GLY A 489 -2.73 21.13 11.62
N ASP A 490 -1.79 20.18 11.66
CA ASP A 490 -0.36 20.46 11.57
C ASP A 490 0.11 20.45 10.09
N TYR A 491 -0.31 21.48 9.36
CA TYR A 491 0.00 21.64 7.95
C TYR A 491 1.50 21.86 7.68
N GLN A 492 2.24 22.40 8.65
CA GLN A 492 3.68 22.59 8.54
C GLN A 492 4.42 21.25 8.58
N ARG A 493 4.05 20.35 9.52
CA ARG A 493 4.63 19.01 9.55
C ARG A 493 4.22 18.19 8.34
N ARG A 494 2.98 18.32 7.89
CA ARG A 494 2.52 17.72 6.62
C ARG A 494 3.42 18.12 5.45
N LYS A 495 3.70 19.43 5.31
CA LYS A 495 4.58 19.95 4.27
C LYS A 495 5.98 19.31 4.32
N GLU A 496 6.61 19.28 5.50
CA GLU A 496 7.96 18.71 5.67
C GLU A 496 8.03 17.24 5.23
N LEU A 497 7.05 16.43 5.64
CA LEU A 497 6.98 15.00 5.29
C LEU A 497 6.78 14.79 3.79
N LEU A 498 5.92 15.62 3.17
CA LEU A 498 5.66 15.56 1.73
C LEU A 498 6.89 16.02 0.91
N GLU A 499 7.61 17.05 1.36
CA GLU A 499 8.86 17.48 0.73
C GLU A 499 9.95 16.40 0.82
N GLN A 500 10.03 15.69 1.95
CA GLN A 500 10.94 14.55 2.10
C GLN A 500 10.56 13.40 1.15
N GLY A 501 9.29 13.02 1.09
CA GLY A 501 8.79 11.99 0.16
C GLY A 501 9.04 12.36 -1.30
N LEU A 502 8.80 13.63 -1.67
CA LEU A 502 9.05 14.15 -3.02
C LEU A 502 10.53 14.01 -3.40
N LYS A 503 11.44 14.39 -2.51
CA LYS A 503 12.89 14.28 -2.76
C LYS A 503 13.32 12.83 -2.99
N ILE A 504 12.75 11.90 -2.24
CA ILE A 504 13.03 10.46 -2.41
C ILE A 504 12.53 9.99 -3.79
N GLU A 505 11.28 10.28 -4.14
CA GLU A 505 10.69 9.85 -5.40
C GLU A 505 11.38 10.48 -6.62
N GLU A 506 11.72 11.77 -6.58
CA GLU A 506 12.45 12.44 -7.65
C GLU A 506 13.86 11.87 -7.84
N LYS A 507 14.53 11.47 -6.76
CA LYS A 507 15.85 10.84 -6.81
C LYS A 507 15.79 9.44 -7.43
N HIS A 508 14.77 8.65 -7.09
CA HIS A 508 14.65 7.26 -7.50
C HIS A 508 14.00 7.07 -8.88
N TYR A 509 12.93 7.80 -9.16
CA TYR A 509 12.16 7.64 -10.40
C TYR A 509 12.40 8.76 -11.41
N GLY A 510 13.02 9.85 -10.99
CA GLY A 510 13.14 11.07 -11.79
C GLY A 510 11.96 12.03 -11.60
N PRO A 511 12.11 13.29 -12.06
CA PRO A 511 11.17 14.38 -11.76
C PRO A 511 9.81 14.28 -12.46
N ASP A 512 9.71 13.43 -13.49
CA ASP A 512 8.52 13.32 -14.34
C ASP A 512 7.76 12.00 -14.10
N HIS A 513 8.00 11.27 -13.01
CA HIS A 513 7.33 9.99 -12.75
C HIS A 513 5.90 10.17 -12.19
N PRO A 514 4.94 9.26 -12.47
CA PRO A 514 3.57 9.36 -11.93
C PRO A 514 3.46 9.40 -10.40
N ASP A 515 4.31 8.68 -9.67
CA ASP A 515 4.34 8.74 -8.19
C ASP A 515 4.77 10.13 -7.70
N VAL A 516 5.73 10.78 -8.37
CA VAL A 516 6.11 12.19 -8.10
C VAL A 516 4.92 13.12 -8.30
N ALA A 517 4.12 12.91 -9.35
CA ALA A 517 2.90 13.70 -9.57
C ALA A 517 1.88 13.55 -8.42
N MET A 518 1.77 12.36 -7.83
CA MET A 518 0.90 12.13 -6.67
C MET A 518 1.35 12.96 -5.47
N THR A 519 2.65 12.95 -5.17
CA THR A 519 3.23 13.73 -4.06
C THR A 519 3.11 15.24 -4.32
N LEU A 520 3.36 15.69 -5.55
CA LEU A 520 3.15 17.09 -5.95
C LEU A 520 1.71 17.54 -5.76
N ASN A 521 0.73 16.68 -6.07
CA ASN A 521 -0.68 16.97 -5.84
C ASN A 521 -0.99 17.16 -4.35
N ASN A 522 -0.48 16.27 -3.50
CA ASN A 522 -0.69 16.34 -2.05
C ASN A 522 0.00 17.55 -1.43
N LEU A 523 1.21 17.88 -1.91
CA LEU A 523 1.96 19.06 -1.50
C LEU A 523 1.27 20.34 -1.96
N GLY A 524 0.75 20.37 -3.19
CA GLY A 524 -0.07 21.47 -3.70
C GLY A 524 -1.28 21.74 -2.80
N ASN A 525 -2.05 20.70 -2.47
CA ASN A 525 -3.15 20.82 -1.52
C ASN A 525 -2.70 21.36 -0.15
N THR A 526 -1.52 20.95 0.33
CA THR A 526 -0.96 21.45 1.60
C THR A 526 -0.64 22.93 1.55
N TYR A 527 -0.10 23.43 0.44
CA TYR A 527 0.12 24.85 0.24
C TYR A 527 -1.21 25.62 0.18
N GLY A 528 -2.24 25.04 -0.43
CA GLY A 528 -3.60 25.58 -0.40
C GLY A 528 -4.15 25.70 1.03
N ASP A 529 -4.00 24.64 1.84
CA ASP A 529 -4.39 24.65 3.26
C ASP A 529 -3.62 25.70 4.08
N LEU A 530 -2.37 25.99 3.70
CA LEU A 530 -1.54 27.07 4.27
C LEU A 530 -1.87 28.47 3.72
N GLY A 531 -2.77 28.56 2.73
CA GLY A 531 -3.18 29.82 2.08
C GLY A 531 -2.26 30.31 0.95
N ASP A 532 -1.25 29.53 0.56
CA ASP A 532 -0.36 29.84 -0.57
C ASP A 532 -0.91 29.20 -1.86
N TYR A 533 -2.00 29.79 -2.35
CA TYR A 533 -2.70 29.29 -3.54
C TYR A 533 -1.87 29.41 -4.82
N GLN A 534 -0.90 30.34 -4.86
CA GLN A 534 0.00 30.47 -6.00
C GLN A 534 0.95 29.27 -6.08
N ARG A 535 1.53 28.85 -4.95
CA ARG A 535 2.38 27.65 -4.91
C ARG A 535 1.58 26.37 -5.13
N GLN A 536 0.36 26.30 -4.61
CA GLN A 536 -0.57 25.21 -4.90
C GLN A 536 -0.77 25.06 -6.41
N LYS A 537 -1.09 26.15 -7.11
CA LYS A 537 -1.27 26.17 -8.57
C LYS A 537 -0.03 25.64 -9.29
N GLU A 538 1.16 26.16 -9.00
CA GLU A 538 2.41 25.75 -9.65
C GLU A 538 2.67 24.24 -9.54
N LEU A 539 2.46 23.67 -8.35
CA LEU A 539 2.67 22.25 -8.10
C LEU A 539 1.61 21.39 -8.82
N LEU A 540 0.36 21.85 -8.86
CA LEU A 540 -0.73 21.17 -9.56
C LEU A 540 -0.57 21.22 -11.09
N GLU A 541 -0.05 22.32 -11.65
CA GLU A 541 0.29 22.42 -13.08
C GLU A 541 1.41 21.43 -13.45
N ARG A 542 2.43 21.30 -12.60
CA ARG A 542 3.48 20.29 -12.80
C ARG A 542 2.92 18.87 -12.71
N CYS A 543 2.10 18.58 -11.70
CA CYS A 543 1.40 17.30 -11.57
C CYS A 543 0.55 16.98 -12.82
N LEU A 544 -0.20 17.96 -13.33
CA LEU A 544 -1.05 17.80 -14.52
C LEU A 544 -0.21 17.41 -15.73
N LYS A 545 0.87 18.15 -16.00
CA LYS A 545 1.77 17.87 -17.12
C LYS A 545 2.33 16.46 -17.08
N ILE A 546 2.79 16.02 -15.91
CA ILE A 546 3.32 14.66 -15.73
C ILE A 546 2.22 13.62 -16.05
N LYS A 547 1.04 13.78 -15.47
CA LYS A 547 -0.06 12.82 -15.70
C LYS A 547 -0.53 12.79 -17.15
N GLU A 548 -0.60 13.94 -17.83
CA GLU A 548 -0.95 13.99 -19.26
C GLU A 548 0.08 13.27 -20.13
N GLN A 549 1.37 13.37 -19.79
CA GLN A 549 2.45 12.69 -20.51
C GLN A 549 2.39 11.16 -20.35
N HIS A 550 2.09 10.67 -19.15
CA HIS A 550 2.11 9.22 -18.86
C HIS A 550 0.80 8.52 -19.18
N TYR A 551 -0.34 9.14 -18.87
CA TYR A 551 -1.65 8.52 -19.04
C TYR A 551 -2.39 8.99 -20.30
N GLY A 552 -1.98 10.12 -20.89
CA GLY A 552 -2.74 10.84 -21.90
C GLY A 552 -3.75 11.82 -21.32
N ALA A 553 -4.14 12.82 -22.11
CA ALA A 553 -4.99 13.94 -21.68
C ALA A 553 -6.41 13.51 -21.28
N ASP A 554 -6.95 12.43 -21.86
CA ASP A 554 -8.31 11.96 -21.62
C ASP A 554 -8.41 10.90 -20.51
N HIS A 555 -7.37 10.75 -19.67
CA HIS A 555 -7.35 9.74 -18.62
C HIS A 555 -8.00 10.24 -17.31
N PRO A 556 -8.73 9.40 -16.54
CA PRO A 556 -9.36 9.81 -15.28
C PRO A 556 -8.42 10.43 -14.23
N GLN A 557 -7.14 10.03 -14.21
CA GLN A 557 -6.17 10.62 -13.29
C GLN A 557 -5.85 12.09 -13.64
N VAL A 558 -5.97 12.47 -14.91
CA VAL A 558 -5.86 13.87 -15.38
C VAL A 558 -7.10 14.63 -14.91
N ALA A 559 -8.30 14.07 -15.08
CA ALA A 559 -9.54 14.69 -14.60
C ALA A 559 -9.50 15.05 -13.10
N LYS A 560 -8.97 14.15 -12.26
CA LYS A 560 -8.79 14.42 -10.83
C LYS A 560 -7.87 15.62 -10.58
N THR A 561 -6.74 15.71 -11.28
CA THR A 561 -5.82 16.85 -11.14
C THR A 561 -6.42 18.14 -11.69
N LEU A 562 -7.20 18.09 -12.78
CA LEU A 562 -7.95 19.24 -13.29
C LEU A 562 -8.92 19.79 -12.25
N GLY A 563 -9.62 18.92 -11.50
CA GLY A 563 -10.50 19.36 -10.42
C GLY A 563 -9.77 20.05 -9.26
N ASN A 564 -8.61 19.53 -8.87
CA ASN A 564 -7.77 20.17 -7.85
C ASN A 564 -7.19 21.50 -8.34
N LEU A 565 -6.72 21.56 -9.59
CA LEU A 565 -6.22 22.79 -10.19
C LEU A 565 -7.33 23.83 -10.34
N GLY A 566 -8.54 23.40 -10.71
CA GLY A 566 -9.72 24.26 -10.73
C GLY A 566 -10.01 24.86 -9.36
N THR A 567 -9.90 24.07 -8.29
CA THR A 567 -10.05 24.56 -6.91
C THR A 567 -9.01 25.65 -6.60
N ALA A 568 -7.73 25.43 -6.93
CA ALA A 568 -6.68 26.42 -6.75
C ALA A 568 -6.94 27.74 -7.50
N TYR A 569 -7.46 27.68 -8.74
CA TYR A 569 -7.90 28.88 -9.46
C TYR A 569 -9.08 29.57 -8.80
N GLY A 570 -10.05 28.81 -8.27
CA GLY A 570 -11.17 29.35 -7.52
C GLY A 570 -10.73 30.06 -6.24
N ASP A 571 -9.76 29.52 -5.51
CA ASP A 571 -9.20 30.13 -4.30
C ASP A 571 -8.40 31.42 -4.61
N LEU A 572 -7.79 31.50 -5.79
CA LEU A 572 -7.22 32.73 -6.35
C LEU A 572 -8.27 33.73 -6.87
N GLY A 573 -9.56 33.35 -6.88
CA GLY A 573 -10.68 34.18 -7.33
C GLY A 573 -10.97 34.10 -8.84
N ASP A 574 -10.27 33.26 -9.60
CA ASP A 574 -10.52 33.04 -11.02
C ASP A 574 -11.54 31.89 -11.23
N TYR A 575 -12.79 32.20 -10.90
CA TYR A 575 -13.89 31.23 -10.99
C TYR A 575 -14.22 30.82 -12.43
N GLN A 576 -13.87 31.66 -13.41
CA GLN A 576 -14.05 31.33 -14.83
C GLN A 576 -13.09 30.23 -15.25
N ARG A 577 -11.81 30.34 -14.87
CA ARG A 577 -10.83 29.28 -15.15
C ARG A 577 -11.10 28.02 -14.35
N GLN A 578 -11.55 28.15 -13.10
CA GLN A 578 -12.03 27.01 -12.30
C GLN A 578 -13.12 26.23 -13.06
N LYS A 579 -14.14 26.92 -13.57
CA LYS A 579 -15.23 26.31 -14.34
C LYS A 579 -14.71 25.55 -15.56
N GLU A 580 -13.86 26.17 -16.37
CA GLU A 580 -13.31 25.55 -17.59
C GLU A 580 -12.57 24.23 -17.32
N LEU A 581 -11.75 24.20 -16.26
CA LEU A 581 -11.00 23.01 -15.87
C LEU A 581 -11.92 21.90 -15.35
N LEU A 582 -12.95 22.27 -14.58
CA LEU A 582 -13.94 21.32 -14.06
C LEU A 582 -14.83 20.74 -15.17
N GLU A 583 -15.20 21.54 -16.18
CA GLU A 583 -15.93 21.04 -17.38
C GLU A 583 -15.09 20.05 -18.19
N GLN A 584 -13.78 20.30 -18.32
CA GLN A 584 -12.86 19.36 -18.98
C GLN A 584 -12.76 18.05 -18.18
N GLY A 585 -12.53 18.12 -16.87
CA GLY A 585 -12.48 16.94 -16.01
C GLY A 585 -13.81 16.15 -16.01
N LEU A 586 -14.94 16.84 -16.05
CA LEU A 586 -16.27 16.23 -16.12
C LEU A 586 -16.42 15.43 -17.41
N LYS A 587 -16.09 16.04 -18.55
CA LYS A 587 -16.16 15.38 -19.86
C LYS A 587 -15.30 14.12 -19.90
N ILE A 588 -14.08 14.16 -19.35
CA ILE A 588 -13.20 12.99 -19.26
C ILE A 588 -13.86 11.89 -18.43
N ASN A 589 -14.36 12.21 -17.23
CA ASN A 589 -15.00 11.23 -16.36
C ASN A 589 -16.28 10.64 -17.00
N GLU A 590 -17.10 11.45 -17.67
CA GLU A 590 -18.31 10.98 -18.37
C GLU A 590 -17.98 10.07 -19.55
N GLN A 591 -16.96 10.40 -20.34
CA GLN A 591 -16.53 9.56 -21.47
C GLN A 591 -15.99 8.23 -21.00
N HIS A 592 -15.24 8.24 -19.89
CA HIS A 592 -14.54 7.07 -19.40
C HIS A 592 -15.43 6.13 -18.57
N TYR A 593 -16.15 6.68 -17.59
CA TYR A 593 -16.96 5.89 -16.66
C TYR A 593 -18.45 5.86 -17.00
N GLY A 594 -18.92 6.77 -17.87
CA GLY A 594 -20.34 7.02 -18.10
C GLY A 594 -20.92 8.06 -17.14
N ALA A 595 -22.03 8.66 -17.55
CA ALA A 595 -22.66 9.79 -16.84
C ALA A 595 -23.19 9.45 -15.44
N ASP A 596 -23.45 8.17 -15.15
CA ASP A 596 -24.00 7.73 -13.87
C ASP A 596 -22.92 7.39 -12.84
N HIS A 597 -21.62 7.54 -13.13
CA HIS A 597 -20.57 7.08 -12.22
C HIS A 597 -20.29 8.06 -11.05
N PRO A 598 -19.92 7.58 -9.84
CA PRO A 598 -19.66 8.47 -8.71
C PRO A 598 -18.56 9.54 -8.90
N GLU A 599 -17.55 9.26 -9.73
CA GLU A 599 -16.52 10.26 -10.07
C GLU A 599 -17.08 11.42 -10.92
N VAL A 600 -18.16 11.18 -11.68
CA VAL A 600 -18.91 12.25 -12.37
C VAL A 600 -19.64 13.11 -11.34
N ALA A 601 -20.30 12.49 -10.35
CA ALA A 601 -20.97 13.23 -9.28
C ALA A 601 -20.03 14.15 -8.49
N SER A 602 -18.84 13.66 -8.12
CA SER A 602 -17.83 14.50 -7.45
C SER A 602 -17.43 15.71 -8.29
N MET A 603 -17.29 15.55 -9.61
CA MET A 603 -16.94 16.65 -10.50
C MET A 603 -18.11 17.63 -10.69
N LEU A 604 -19.35 17.13 -10.79
CA LEU A 604 -20.57 17.93 -10.82
C LEU A 604 -20.72 18.80 -9.56
N ASN A 605 -20.38 18.24 -8.39
CA ASN A 605 -20.40 18.98 -7.12
C ASN A 605 -19.43 20.17 -7.15
N ASN A 606 -18.18 19.94 -7.57
CA ASN A 606 -17.18 20.99 -7.69
C ASN A 606 -17.57 22.04 -8.73
N LEU A 607 -18.11 21.61 -9.87
CA LEU A 607 -18.59 22.52 -10.92
C LEU A 607 -19.77 23.36 -10.42
N GLY A 608 -20.69 22.77 -9.67
CA GLY A 608 -21.79 23.47 -9.02
C GLY A 608 -21.30 24.57 -8.08
N ASN A 609 -20.26 24.30 -7.29
CA ASN A 609 -19.64 25.32 -6.43
C ASN A 609 -19.05 26.48 -7.25
N ALA A 610 -18.38 26.19 -8.38
CA ALA A 610 -17.85 27.24 -9.28
C ALA A 610 -18.97 28.13 -9.84
N TYR A 611 -20.09 27.53 -10.29
CA TYR A 611 -21.27 28.29 -10.74
C TYR A 611 -21.87 29.16 -9.63
N GLY A 612 -21.93 28.66 -8.39
CA GLY A 612 -22.38 29.45 -7.24
C GLY A 612 -21.51 30.67 -6.99
N LYS A 613 -20.18 30.54 -7.12
CA LYS A 613 -19.24 31.67 -6.99
C LYS A 613 -19.36 32.69 -8.14
N LEU A 614 -19.78 32.24 -9.33
CA LEU A 614 -20.13 33.10 -10.45
C LEU A 614 -21.54 33.73 -10.32
N GLY A 615 -22.29 33.39 -9.25
CA GLY A 615 -23.64 33.92 -8.98
C GLY A 615 -24.77 33.18 -9.67
N ASP A 616 -24.50 32.09 -10.39
CA ASP A 616 -25.51 31.25 -11.03
C ASP A 616 -25.97 30.13 -10.10
N TYR A 617 -26.75 30.51 -9.08
CA TYR A 617 -27.26 29.60 -8.06
C TYR A 617 -28.23 28.55 -8.61
N GLN A 618 -28.93 28.88 -9.71
CA GLN A 618 -29.84 27.95 -10.37
C GLN A 618 -29.06 26.81 -11.04
N ARG A 619 -27.98 27.12 -11.78
CA ARG A 619 -27.14 26.09 -12.38
C ARG A 619 -26.40 25.27 -11.32
N ARG A 620 -25.92 25.91 -10.25
CA ARG A 620 -25.36 25.21 -9.07
C ARG A 620 -26.31 24.15 -8.55
N LYS A 621 -27.57 24.52 -8.30
CA LYS A 621 -28.60 23.60 -7.82
C LYS A 621 -28.79 22.41 -8.77
N GLU A 622 -28.95 22.66 -10.07
CA GLU A 622 -29.17 21.60 -11.07
C GLU A 622 -28.04 20.57 -11.10
N LEU A 623 -26.79 21.02 -11.02
CA LEU A 623 -25.61 20.14 -11.03
C LEU A 623 -25.53 19.32 -9.74
N LEU A 624 -25.79 19.95 -8.58
CA LEU A 624 -25.81 19.28 -7.28
C LEU A 624 -26.95 18.24 -7.18
N GLU A 625 -28.12 18.51 -7.76
CA GLU A 625 -29.22 17.54 -7.82
C GLU A 625 -28.88 16.32 -8.70
N GLN A 626 -28.15 16.55 -9.80
CA GLN A 626 -27.65 15.46 -10.65
C GLN A 626 -26.61 14.60 -9.90
N GLY A 627 -25.63 15.25 -9.26
CA GLY A 627 -24.62 14.57 -8.44
C GLY A 627 -25.26 13.75 -7.32
N LEU A 628 -26.24 14.32 -6.62
CA LEU A 628 -26.97 13.65 -5.55
C LEU A 628 -27.65 12.39 -6.04
N LYS A 629 -28.36 12.47 -7.16
CA LYS A 629 -29.07 11.32 -7.75
C LYS A 629 -28.12 10.17 -8.11
N ILE A 630 -26.93 10.50 -8.62
CA ILE A 630 -25.89 9.53 -8.94
C ILE A 630 -25.38 8.85 -7.66
N GLU A 631 -25.01 9.64 -6.65
CA GLU A 631 -24.47 9.11 -5.40
C GLU A 631 -25.50 8.26 -4.64
N GLU A 632 -26.77 8.68 -4.57
CA GLU A 632 -27.84 7.90 -3.95
C GLU A 632 -28.08 6.57 -4.66
N LYS A 633 -27.95 6.54 -5.99
CA LYS A 633 -28.10 5.32 -6.78
C LYS A 633 -26.95 4.33 -6.52
N HIS A 634 -25.72 4.83 -6.41
CA HIS A 634 -24.53 3.98 -6.29
C HIS A 634 -24.22 3.56 -4.85
N TYR A 635 -24.30 4.49 -3.91
CA TYR A 635 -23.95 4.24 -2.52
C TYR A 635 -25.16 3.96 -1.62
N GLY A 636 -26.36 4.34 -2.07
CA GLY A 636 -27.56 4.36 -1.24
C GLY A 636 -27.78 5.71 -0.56
N PRO A 637 -29.00 5.97 -0.06
CA PRO A 637 -29.43 7.28 0.42
C PRO A 637 -28.78 7.73 1.73
N ASP A 638 -28.18 6.82 2.49
CA ASP A 638 -27.63 7.09 3.83
C ASP A 638 -26.10 7.07 3.85
N HIS A 639 -25.43 7.10 2.70
CA HIS A 639 -23.97 7.02 2.64
C HIS A 639 -23.29 8.38 2.92
N PRO A 640 -22.11 8.43 3.58
CA PRO A 640 -21.41 9.69 3.88
C PRO A 640 -21.17 10.62 2.68
N LYS A 641 -20.82 10.08 1.50
CA LYS A 641 -20.67 10.90 0.28
C LYS A 641 -21.96 11.65 -0.11
N VAL A 642 -23.13 11.04 0.09
CA VAL A 642 -24.44 11.68 -0.15
C VAL A 642 -24.64 12.86 0.80
N ALA A 643 -24.19 12.76 2.05
CA ALA A 643 -24.30 13.83 3.03
C ALA A 643 -23.55 15.10 2.60
N MET A 644 -22.35 14.97 2.04
CA MET A 644 -21.59 16.11 1.51
C MET A 644 -22.36 16.87 0.41
N THR A 645 -22.93 16.13 -0.55
CA THR A 645 -23.75 16.71 -1.62
C THR A 645 -25.03 17.34 -1.08
N LEU A 646 -25.68 16.72 -0.09
CA LEU A 646 -26.84 17.30 0.59
C LEU A 646 -26.50 18.62 1.28
N ASN A 647 -25.32 18.73 1.92
CA ASN A 647 -24.88 19.99 2.52
C ASN A 647 -24.66 21.10 1.48
N ASN A 648 -24.00 20.77 0.37
CA ASN A 648 -23.77 21.72 -0.72
C ASN A 648 -25.07 22.15 -1.38
N LEU A 649 -26.00 21.21 -1.60
CA LEU A 649 -27.32 21.47 -2.16
C LEU A 649 -28.19 22.30 -1.20
N GLY A 650 -28.16 21.99 0.09
CA GLY A 650 -28.84 22.78 1.12
C GLY A 650 -28.36 24.24 1.12
N THR A 651 -27.05 24.45 0.99
CA THR A 651 -26.46 25.80 0.87
C THR A 651 -26.95 26.51 -0.39
N ALA A 652 -27.03 25.82 -1.54
CA ALA A 652 -27.57 26.38 -2.78
C ALA A 652 -29.04 26.80 -2.66
N TYR A 653 -29.87 26.00 -1.98
CA TYR A 653 -31.26 26.37 -1.68
C TYR A 653 -31.36 27.60 -0.77
N GLY A 654 -30.47 27.72 0.23
CA GLY A 654 -30.38 28.91 1.08
C GLY A 654 -29.99 30.18 0.32
N GLU A 655 -29.07 30.08 -0.64
CA GLU A 655 -28.69 31.18 -1.55
C GLU A 655 -29.83 31.60 -2.48
N LEU A 656 -30.68 30.66 -2.87
CA LEU A 656 -31.93 30.92 -3.60
C LEU A 656 -33.08 31.42 -2.71
N GLY A 657 -32.87 31.51 -1.39
CA GLY A 657 -33.85 31.98 -0.40
C GLY A 657 -34.86 30.93 0.07
N ASP A 658 -34.71 29.66 -0.31
CA ASP A 658 -35.55 28.55 0.16
C ASP A 658 -34.94 27.90 1.41
N TYR A 659 -35.05 28.62 2.53
CA TYR A 659 -34.52 28.19 3.83
C TYR A 659 -35.22 26.94 4.38
N GLN A 660 -36.44 26.64 3.93
CA GLN A 660 -37.16 25.45 4.36
C GLN A 660 -36.56 24.19 3.73
N ARG A 661 -36.28 24.21 2.41
CA ARG A 661 -35.56 23.11 1.75
C ARG A 661 -34.13 22.99 2.24
N GLN A 662 -33.44 24.11 2.47
CA GLN A 662 -32.12 24.09 3.10
C GLN A 662 -32.16 23.31 4.43
N LYS A 663 -33.10 23.64 5.32
CA LYS A 663 -33.25 22.94 6.60
C LYS A 663 -33.45 21.43 6.41
N GLU A 664 -34.39 21.01 5.57
CA GLU A 664 -34.71 19.59 5.34
C GLU A 664 -33.48 18.79 4.87
N LEU A 665 -32.72 19.34 3.92
CA LEU A 665 -31.53 18.71 3.37
C LEU A 665 -30.39 18.62 4.41
N LEU A 666 -30.16 19.70 5.16
CA LEU A 666 -29.13 19.74 6.20
C LEU A 666 -29.48 18.84 7.40
N GLU A 667 -30.76 18.68 7.75
CA GLU A 667 -31.17 17.70 8.77
C GLU A 667 -30.94 16.26 8.32
N ARG A 668 -31.16 15.97 7.03
CA ARG A 668 -30.84 14.65 6.48
C ARG A 668 -29.34 14.39 6.46
N CYS A 669 -28.56 15.37 5.99
CA CYS A 669 -27.11 15.33 6.05
C CYS A 669 -26.63 15.02 7.49
N LEU A 670 -27.18 15.70 8.51
CA LEU A 670 -26.75 15.53 9.90
C LEU A 670 -27.02 14.11 10.41
N ARG A 671 -28.17 13.53 10.06
CA ARG A 671 -28.49 12.15 10.44
C ARG A 671 -27.51 11.15 9.86
N ILE A 672 -27.09 11.34 8.59
CA ILE A 672 -26.14 10.46 7.92
C ILE A 672 -24.77 10.57 8.58
N GLU A 673 -24.28 11.80 8.76
CA GLU A 673 -22.99 12.07 9.38
C GLU A 673 -22.90 11.50 10.80
N GLU A 674 -23.96 11.63 11.61
CA GLU A 674 -24.01 11.09 12.97
C GLU A 674 -24.09 9.55 13.03
N GLN A 675 -24.49 8.88 11.95
CA GLN A 675 -24.51 7.41 11.87
C GLN A 675 -23.15 6.82 11.52
N HIS A 676 -22.36 7.51 10.69
CA HIS A 676 -21.13 6.97 10.11
C HIS A 676 -19.85 7.56 10.71
N HIS A 677 -19.89 8.79 11.21
CA HIS A 677 -18.76 9.46 11.85
C HIS A 677 -18.93 9.54 13.36
N VAL A 678 -17.81 9.64 14.07
CA VAL A 678 -17.85 10.01 15.50
C VAL A 678 -18.46 11.41 15.60
N ALA A 679 -19.43 11.60 16.51
CA ALA A 679 -20.28 12.79 16.62
C ALA A 679 -19.55 14.15 16.76
N ASP A 680 -18.22 14.12 16.94
CA ASP A 680 -17.31 15.26 17.12
C ASP A 680 -16.45 15.55 15.86
N HIS A 681 -16.81 15.03 14.67
CA HIS A 681 -16.05 15.28 13.44
C HIS A 681 -16.16 16.76 12.97
N PRO A 682 -15.07 17.41 12.48
CA PRO A 682 -15.11 18.80 12.03
C PRO A 682 -16.13 19.10 10.90
N GLU A 683 -16.44 18.12 10.06
CA GLU A 683 -17.46 18.26 9.00
C GLU A 683 -18.86 18.38 9.59
N VAL A 684 -19.15 17.65 10.68
CA VAL A 684 -20.39 17.80 11.46
C VAL A 684 -20.50 19.22 12.01
N ALA A 685 -19.40 19.84 12.46
CA ALA A 685 -19.44 21.21 12.96
C ALA A 685 -19.81 22.25 11.89
N THR A 686 -19.30 22.09 10.66
CA THR A 686 -19.67 22.96 9.53
C THR A 686 -21.16 22.85 9.22
N LEU A 687 -21.64 21.61 9.15
CA LEU A 687 -23.05 21.30 8.92
C LEU A 687 -23.96 21.87 10.02
N LEU A 688 -23.59 21.70 11.29
CA LEU A 688 -24.32 22.26 12.42
C LEU A 688 -24.40 23.79 12.35
N SER A 689 -23.33 24.46 11.90
CA SER A 689 -23.33 25.91 11.68
C SER A 689 -24.29 26.32 10.56
N ASN A 690 -24.27 25.61 9.42
CA ASN A 690 -25.18 25.86 8.30
C ASN A 690 -26.64 25.64 8.69
N LEU A 691 -26.91 24.55 9.41
CA LEU A 691 -28.25 24.21 9.89
C LEU A 691 -28.73 25.23 10.93
N GLY A 692 -27.85 25.63 11.86
CA GLY A 692 -28.13 26.67 12.85
C GLY A 692 -28.48 28.01 12.20
N SER A 693 -27.78 28.39 11.13
CA SER A 693 -28.11 29.58 10.33
C SER A 693 -29.51 29.47 9.70
N ALA A 694 -29.85 28.34 9.09
CA ALA A 694 -31.16 28.11 8.49
C ALA A 694 -32.29 28.22 9.54
N TYR A 695 -32.13 27.61 10.71
CA TYR A 695 -33.07 27.74 11.83
C TYR A 695 -33.21 29.18 12.32
N GLY A 696 -32.10 29.94 12.39
CA GLY A 696 -32.11 31.35 12.77
C GLY A 696 -32.90 32.21 11.80
N VAL A 697 -32.76 31.98 10.49
CA VAL A 697 -33.55 32.70 9.46
C VAL A 697 -35.03 32.32 9.53
N LEU A 698 -35.35 31.05 9.82
CA LEU A 698 -36.72 30.57 10.02
C LEU A 698 -37.35 31.01 11.35
N GLY A 699 -36.60 31.70 12.22
CA GLY A 699 -37.08 32.29 13.47
C GLY A 699 -37.02 31.37 14.70
N ASP A 700 -36.47 30.16 14.57
CA ASP A 700 -36.23 29.26 15.70
C ASP A 700 -34.83 29.51 16.29
N TYR A 701 -34.70 30.63 16.99
CA TYR A 701 -33.44 31.07 17.56
C TYR A 701 -32.93 30.16 18.68
N GLN A 702 -33.81 29.40 19.33
CA GLN A 702 -33.43 28.45 20.38
C GLN A 702 -32.69 27.27 19.76
N ARG A 703 -33.24 26.68 18.70
CA ARG A 703 -32.58 25.57 18.00
C ARG A 703 -31.31 26.02 17.30
N ALA A 704 -31.32 27.22 16.69
CA ALA A 704 -30.13 27.83 16.11
C ALA A 704 -28.99 27.94 17.13
N LYS A 705 -29.29 28.42 18.34
CA LYS A 705 -28.32 28.55 19.42
C LYS A 705 -27.70 27.19 19.80
N GLU A 706 -28.53 26.18 20.05
CA GLU A 706 -28.06 24.83 20.45
C GLU A 706 -27.10 24.22 19.43
N LEU A 707 -27.44 24.31 18.14
CA LEU A 707 -26.61 23.78 17.05
C LEU A 707 -25.29 24.56 16.91
N LEU A 708 -25.34 25.89 17.03
CA LEU A 708 -24.15 26.74 16.96
C LEU A 708 -23.23 26.57 18.16
N GLU A 709 -23.76 26.31 19.36
CA GLU A 709 -22.96 25.97 20.55
C GLU A 709 -22.21 24.66 20.36
N ARG A 710 -22.89 23.61 19.85
CA ARG A 710 -22.24 22.33 19.54
C ARG A 710 -21.20 22.46 18.43
N SER A 711 -21.52 23.18 17.36
CA SER A 711 -20.57 23.50 16.28
C SER A 711 -19.31 24.20 16.82
N LEU A 712 -19.50 25.17 17.72
CA LEU A 712 -18.42 25.92 18.34
C LEU A 712 -17.53 25.02 19.20
N GLU A 713 -18.11 24.15 20.03
CA GLU A 713 -17.34 23.23 20.88
C GLU A 713 -16.47 22.30 20.04
N ILE A 714 -17.04 21.69 19.00
CA ILE A 714 -16.31 20.79 18.11
C ILE A 714 -15.15 21.53 17.43
N PHE A 715 -15.41 22.69 16.79
CA PHE A 715 -14.35 23.45 16.14
C PHE A 715 -13.27 23.95 17.09
N GLN A 716 -13.64 24.33 18.33
CA GLN A 716 -12.65 24.74 19.33
C GLN A 716 -11.75 23.58 19.75
N ARG A 717 -12.30 22.37 19.87
CA ARG A 717 -11.54 21.17 20.21
C ARG A 717 -10.64 20.71 19.05
N SER A 718 -11.14 20.77 17.82
CA SER A 718 -10.45 20.22 16.65
C SER A 718 -9.48 21.20 15.97
N LEU A 719 -9.81 22.50 15.90
CA LEU A 719 -9.05 23.52 15.17
C LEU A 719 -8.42 24.59 16.06
N GLY A 720 -8.78 24.61 17.34
CA GLY A 720 -8.32 25.61 18.30
C GLY A 720 -9.08 26.95 18.27
N PRO A 721 -8.96 27.78 19.32
CA PRO A 721 -9.85 28.92 19.56
C PRO A 721 -9.63 30.14 18.65
N GLY A 722 -8.55 30.17 17.87
CA GLY A 722 -8.17 31.28 16.97
C GLY A 722 -8.44 31.00 15.48
N HIS A 723 -9.07 29.87 15.15
CA HIS A 723 -9.37 29.52 13.76
C HIS A 723 -10.50 30.40 13.19
N PRO A 724 -10.42 30.88 11.93
CA PRO A 724 -11.44 31.76 11.32
C PRO A 724 -12.88 31.20 11.39
N LEU A 725 -13.04 29.88 11.24
CA LEU A 725 -14.35 29.21 11.36
C LEU A 725 -14.92 29.34 12.78
N VAL A 726 -14.09 29.29 13.83
CA VAL A 726 -14.54 29.48 15.23
C VAL A 726 -15.11 30.88 15.40
N ASP A 727 -14.47 31.90 14.83
CA ASP A 727 -14.96 33.28 14.90
C ASP A 727 -16.23 33.51 14.07
N GLN A 728 -16.38 32.83 12.94
CA GLN A 728 -17.62 32.83 12.17
C GLN A 728 -18.77 32.23 12.99
N VAL A 729 -18.59 31.05 13.59
CA VAL A 729 -19.62 30.41 14.41
C VAL A 729 -19.95 31.26 15.64
N ARG A 730 -18.95 31.88 16.30
CA ARG A 730 -19.20 32.83 17.39
C ARG A 730 -20.06 34.02 16.96
N ARG A 731 -19.81 34.58 15.78
CA ARG A 731 -20.63 35.69 15.25
C ARG A 731 -22.07 35.23 15.03
N ASN A 732 -22.27 34.09 14.38
CA ASN A 732 -23.60 33.51 14.16
C ASN A 732 -24.32 33.22 15.48
N LEU A 733 -23.61 32.67 16.47
CA LEU A 733 -24.14 32.39 17.80
C LEU A 733 -24.58 33.66 18.53
N ARG A 734 -23.77 34.74 18.45
CA ARG A 734 -24.14 36.05 19.04
C ARG A 734 -25.42 36.60 18.41
N VAL A 735 -25.56 36.50 17.09
CA VAL A 735 -26.78 36.94 16.38
C VAL A 735 -27.99 36.13 16.82
N ALA A 736 -27.87 34.80 16.89
CA ALA A 736 -28.95 33.93 17.34
C ALA A 736 -29.36 34.24 18.80
N CYS A 737 -28.40 34.43 19.70
CA CYS A 737 -28.67 34.80 21.10
C CYS A 737 -29.38 36.17 21.21
N ALA A 738 -28.93 37.19 20.48
CA ALA A 738 -29.54 38.52 20.52
C ALA A 738 -30.99 38.51 20.01
N GLN A 739 -31.29 37.73 18.97
CA GLN A 739 -32.65 37.55 18.47
C GLN A 739 -33.53 36.73 19.43
N LEU A 740 -32.96 35.72 20.08
CA LEU A 740 -33.66 34.95 21.12
C LEU A 740 -34.02 35.82 22.33
N GLU A 741 -33.13 36.74 22.74
CA GLU A 741 -33.41 37.70 23.81
C GLU A 741 -34.49 38.70 23.39
N SER A 742 -34.41 39.22 22.16
CA SER A 742 -35.39 40.16 21.60
C SER A 742 -36.79 39.54 21.47
N SER A 743 -36.88 38.27 21.06
CA SER A 743 -38.15 37.55 20.96
C SER A 743 -38.78 37.22 22.33
N ARG A 744 -37.97 37.06 23.38
CA ARG A 744 -38.44 36.91 24.77
C ARG A 744 -38.95 38.21 25.40
N LEU A 745 -38.41 39.36 24.98
CA LEU A 745 -38.76 40.67 25.53
C LEU A 745 -40.05 41.27 24.95
N GLY A 746 -40.62 40.69 23.89
CA GLY A 746 -41.79 41.21 23.18
C GLY A 746 -41.53 42.53 22.44
N PRO A 747 -42.42 43.00 21.55
CA PRO A 747 -42.23 44.28 20.89
C PRO A 747 -42.12 45.39 21.95
N PRO A 748 -41.26 46.40 21.77
CA PRO A 748 -41.13 47.46 22.74
C PRO A 748 -42.51 48.04 22.99
N GLN A 749 -42.99 47.98 24.24
CA GLN A 749 -44.11 48.80 24.65
C GLN A 749 -43.74 50.21 24.24
N GLN A 750 -44.46 50.77 23.25
CA GLN A 750 -44.43 52.20 23.02
C GLN A 750 -44.84 52.82 24.35
N SER A 751 -43.85 53.22 25.14
CA SER A 751 -44.08 54.08 26.27
C SER A 751 -44.69 55.32 25.63
N LYS A 752 -46.00 55.48 25.83
CA LYS A 752 -46.65 56.77 25.70
C LYS A 752 -46.06 57.66 26.79
N THR A 753 -44.82 58.10 26.62
CA THR A 753 -44.35 59.32 27.24
C THR A 753 -45.22 60.43 26.65
N LYS A 754 -46.31 60.74 27.37
CA LYS A 754 -46.98 62.02 27.26
C LYS A 754 -45.91 63.10 27.43
N CYS A 755 -45.50 63.72 26.33
CA CYS A 755 -44.86 65.02 26.39
C CYS A 755 -45.85 65.98 27.08
N ARG A 756 -45.59 66.29 28.35
CA ARG A 756 -46.06 67.50 29.00
C ARG A 756 -44.95 68.52 28.86
N ASP A 757 -45.00 69.29 27.77
CA ASP A 757 -44.56 70.69 27.77
C ASP A 757 -45.14 71.40 26.53
N PRO A 758 -45.99 72.42 26.71
CA PRO A 758 -46.54 73.18 25.61
C PRO A 758 -45.73 74.46 25.39
N GLU A 759 -44.56 74.39 24.75
CA GLU A 759 -43.89 75.58 24.21
C GLU A 759 -42.75 75.22 23.24
N ALA A 760 -43.12 74.79 22.03
CA ALA A 760 -42.26 74.85 20.84
C ALA A 760 -43.13 74.64 19.58
N GLN A 761 -43.96 75.63 19.26
CA GLN A 761 -44.52 75.75 17.92
C GLN A 761 -43.44 76.33 17.00
N GLY A 762 -42.94 75.53 16.06
CA GLY A 762 -42.06 76.02 15.01
C GLY A 762 -41.47 74.90 14.18
N LEU A 763 -42.09 74.63 13.03
CA LEU A 763 -41.52 73.95 11.85
C LEU A 763 -41.42 72.42 11.90
N CYS A 764 -42.46 71.73 11.42
CA CYS A 764 -42.33 70.75 10.32
C CYS A 764 -43.70 70.15 9.96
N SER A 765 -44.27 70.65 8.87
CA SER A 765 -45.33 70.00 8.11
C SER A 765 -44.70 69.22 6.96
N CYS A 766 -44.94 67.90 6.87
CA CYS A 766 -45.51 67.23 5.69
C CYS A 766 -45.34 65.69 5.74
N HIS A 767 -46.50 65.04 5.89
CA HIS A 767 -47.00 63.81 5.24
C HIS A 767 -46.09 62.59 4.94
N ARG A 768 -46.51 61.47 5.55
CA ARG A 768 -46.36 60.09 5.04
C ARG A 768 -47.38 59.80 3.92
N GLN A 769 -46.89 59.27 2.80
CA GLN A 769 -47.45 58.18 1.98
C GLN A 769 -46.20 57.52 1.34
N GLY A 770 -45.93 56.22 1.32
CA GLY A 770 -46.79 55.06 1.18
C GLY A 770 -46.44 54.36 -0.14
N GLN A 771 -45.65 53.28 -0.07
CA GLN A 771 -45.46 52.17 -1.04
C GLN A 771 -44.28 52.15 -2.05
N PRO A 772 -43.83 50.92 -2.45
CA PRO A 772 -42.43 50.54 -2.59
C PRO A 772 -41.94 50.46 -4.05
N ARG A 773 -40.62 50.54 -4.26
CA ARG A 773 -39.99 50.14 -5.52
C ARG A 773 -38.73 49.32 -5.28
N THR A 774 -38.80 48.10 -5.80
CA THR A 774 -37.71 47.23 -6.21
C THR A 774 -36.79 47.91 -7.24
N ALA A 775 -35.48 47.82 -7.03
CA ALA A 775 -34.41 47.95 -8.03
C ALA A 775 -33.17 47.28 -7.38
N GLY A 776 -32.53 46.25 -7.94
CA GLY A 776 -32.05 46.18 -9.31
C GLY A 776 -30.77 47.00 -9.38
N ILE A 777 -29.63 46.40 -9.02
CA ILE A 777 -28.31 47.00 -9.25
C ILE A 777 -27.63 46.18 -10.33
N ASP A 778 -27.69 46.73 -11.54
CA ASP A 778 -26.85 46.35 -12.66
C ASP A 778 -25.39 46.76 -12.42
N SER A 779 -24.53 45.89 -12.91
CA SER A 779 -23.13 46.07 -13.22
C SER A 779 -22.84 47.30 -14.08
N ALA A 780 -21.82 48.06 -13.71
CA ALA A 780 -20.71 48.48 -14.57
C ALA A 780 -19.97 49.65 -13.90
N LEU A 781 -18.65 49.51 -13.71
CA LEU A 781 -17.68 50.47 -14.25
C LEU A 781 -16.24 49.95 -14.04
N GLN A 782 -15.52 50.03 -15.14
CA GLN A 782 -14.16 49.58 -15.38
C GLN A 782 -13.11 50.40 -14.62
N GLN A 783 -12.01 49.73 -14.28
CA GLN A 783 -10.65 50.26 -14.08
C GLN A 783 -10.15 51.06 -15.32
N PRO A 784 -9.15 51.98 -15.23
CA PRO A 784 -7.77 51.59 -14.88
C PRO A 784 -6.83 52.60 -14.17
N ASP A 785 -5.74 52.00 -13.65
CA ASP A 785 -4.35 52.48 -13.49
C ASP A 785 -3.98 53.62 -12.51
N SER A 786 -3.27 53.26 -11.43
CA SER A 786 -1.79 53.40 -11.30
C SER A 786 -1.27 53.80 -9.90
N LYS A 787 -0.25 53.04 -9.47
CA LYS A 787 0.95 53.36 -8.68
C LYS A 787 0.88 53.90 -7.23
N ASP A 788 1.65 53.18 -6.41
CA ASP A 788 2.51 53.63 -5.31
C ASP A 788 1.86 54.41 -4.16
N TYR A 789 1.73 53.76 -3.00
CA TYR A 789 2.36 54.23 -1.75
C TYR A 789 2.32 53.10 -0.71
N ALA A 790 3.50 52.61 -0.36
CA ALA A 790 3.77 51.92 0.89
C ALA A 790 3.85 52.97 2.01
N GLU A 791 3.25 52.68 3.17
CA GLU A 791 3.79 52.89 4.52
C GLU A 791 2.65 52.97 5.55
N GLY A 792 2.72 52.07 6.53
CA GLY A 792 2.42 52.30 7.94
C GLY A 792 1.01 52.73 8.32
N LEU A 793 0.26 51.85 8.99
CA LEU A 793 -0.59 52.27 10.10
C LEU A 793 -0.73 51.12 11.10
N GLU A 794 0.19 51.14 12.07
CA GLU A 794 -0.01 50.61 13.41
C GLU A 794 -1.24 51.26 14.05
N GLY A 795 -2.00 50.46 14.80
CA GLY A 795 -2.66 50.89 16.03
C GLY A 795 -3.85 51.84 15.90
N CYS A 796 -5.07 51.29 15.99
CA CYS A 796 -6.13 51.87 16.83
C CYS A 796 -7.21 50.84 17.12
N THR A 797 -6.99 50.05 18.18
CA THR A 797 -8.05 49.52 19.02
C THR A 797 -8.65 50.67 19.83
N GLN A 798 -9.94 50.97 19.70
CA GLN A 798 -10.88 51.25 20.81
C GLN A 798 -12.23 51.80 20.32
N ASN A 799 -13.30 51.20 20.86
CA ASN A 799 -14.72 51.61 20.86
C ASN A 799 -15.42 51.44 19.49
N HIS A 800 -16.46 50.60 19.33
CA HIS A 800 -17.61 50.40 20.20
C HIS A 800 -18.24 49.01 20.05
#